data_AF-A0A399RQX9-F1
#
_entry.id   AF-A0A399RQX9-F1
#
_cell.length_a   1.000
_cell.length_b   1.000
_cell.length_c   1.000
_cell.angle_alpha   90.00
_cell.angle_beta   90.00
_cell.angle_gamma   90.00
#
_symmetry.space_group_name_H-M   'P 1'
#
loop_
_entity.id
_entity.type
_entity.pdbx_description
1 polymer ?
#
loop_
_entity_poly.entity_id
_entity_poly.type
_entity_poly.pdbx_seq_one_letter_code
_entity_poly.pdbx_strand_id
1 'polypeptide(L)'
;MLSEFYRLAPAFNPGDDVWRRLDASINQWRRDVLAALGPGIRTALHQGASTRTHVEPGHSIWPDGVQVIHIESDTAAAAAVEQNLRDNDVVNFRVETLALTSGNAPRHLSKRIGELHRRRWIDGAEAASAGEDLVVSDAVGPVKLAELMVSYRPDVVVLDEGGLVGEALLSLDADALSHAPLFILSTGEQSWTLDEFSAATAHLKGLGYDLVDPSGYTLSFPDDFGTTLSWFAAAVPSEQAFPKQSDEMKNLIQFAYEKFRVEVRGRRQMKVIKPAPFTPRVEVVSLETAAKVSGLGYASEPLNEQAFDINTRQATEAPAMMAAARFGAIDVVPKGAWKVVVDKRYYIEDVGYSGRSSDGLFGITSFPEFGGRWTAVEDAALIEMLDVPENAVLFGGDPAYYHWIMNWLPRLRTFGLIDRLVGRLEKPNFIVSDRLPARYFDFFDLLLDRPYEVTRLPERGVWRIDNVIVPSFFSSNELNPSISTWYRSKLGIGPQRGGRRYFLSRSDARDSKTPRRKVQNEVEVIEALKPYGFEPLLLEGRSAQEQIDLFSNADFVIGPHGAAFANMQFTPPGARAIVLENEWNHTFMMDMLIQAGHDAEVVMCRDVINHDFEADFTDENGTVDPEIRRSRDMLVDIQSLIAALDT
;
A
#
# COMPACT_ATOMS: atom_id res chain seq x y z
N MET A 1 9.65 -4.52 7.67
CA MET A 1 10.57 -4.40 6.52
C MET A 1 10.70 -2.99 5.95
N LEU A 2 9.89 -2.40 5.05
CA LEU A 2 10.15 -1.02 4.56
C LEU A 2 10.19 0.04 5.68
N SER A 3 9.23 0.06 6.60
CA SER A 3 9.26 0.93 7.80
C SER A 3 10.36 0.59 8.82
N GLU A 4 10.83 -0.65 8.80
CA GLU A 4 11.91 -1.18 9.64
C GLU A 4 13.29 -0.87 9.00
N PHE A 5 13.33 -0.86 7.67
CA PHE A 5 14.41 -0.51 6.75
C PHE A 5 14.66 0.99 6.79
N TYR A 6 13.60 1.82 6.76
CA TYR A 6 13.68 3.26 6.99
C TYR A 6 14.12 3.61 8.43
N ARG A 7 13.85 2.75 9.42
CA ARG A 7 14.36 2.92 10.80
C ARG A 7 15.83 2.52 10.97
N LEU A 8 16.28 1.51 10.24
CA LEU A 8 17.61 0.90 10.42
C LEU A 8 18.69 1.50 9.50
N ALA A 9 18.30 2.11 8.37
CA ALA A 9 19.21 2.72 7.39
C ALA A 9 20.24 3.73 7.97
N PRO A 10 19.94 4.57 9.00
CA PRO A 10 20.94 5.44 9.60
C PRO A 10 22.04 4.71 10.39
N ALA A 11 21.83 3.43 10.73
CA ALA A 11 22.70 2.66 11.62
C ALA A 11 23.73 1.78 10.88
N PHE A 12 23.69 1.73 9.54
CA PHE A 12 24.51 0.78 8.78
C PHE A 12 25.72 1.43 8.11
N ASN A 13 26.90 0.86 8.37
CA ASN A 13 28.17 1.24 7.74
C ASN A 13 28.31 0.57 6.35
N PRO A 14 29.01 1.16 5.37
CA PRO A 14 29.17 0.64 3.99
C PRO A 14 29.82 -0.77 3.85
N GLY A 15 30.20 -1.41 4.96
CA GLY A 15 30.77 -2.76 4.99
C GLY A 15 29.77 -3.90 5.17
N ASP A 16 28.49 -3.60 5.45
CA ASP A 16 27.50 -4.61 5.84
C ASP A 16 26.97 -5.45 4.65
N ASP A 17 26.77 -6.75 4.85
CA ASP A 17 26.24 -7.65 3.80
C ASP A 17 24.81 -7.27 3.37
N VAL A 18 24.06 -6.62 4.26
CA VAL A 18 22.73 -6.06 3.97
C VAL A 18 22.82 -4.92 2.94
N TRP A 19 23.84 -4.06 3.04
CA TRP A 19 24.09 -3.00 2.06
C TRP A 19 24.40 -3.54 0.67
N ARG A 20 25.24 -4.59 0.56
CA ARG A 20 25.57 -5.20 -0.74
C ARG A 20 24.34 -5.84 -1.40
N ARG A 21 23.49 -6.52 -0.61
CA ARG A 21 22.24 -7.10 -1.12
C ARG A 21 21.26 -6.02 -1.57
N LEU A 22 21.21 -4.91 -0.84
CA LEU A 22 20.36 -3.77 -1.16
C LEU A 22 20.80 -3.11 -2.48
N ASP A 23 22.08 -2.75 -2.59
CA ASP A 23 22.69 -2.17 -3.80
C ASP A 23 22.46 -3.07 -5.03
N ALA A 24 22.71 -4.38 -4.89
CA ALA A 24 22.46 -5.35 -5.96
C ALA A 24 20.97 -5.40 -6.40
N SER A 25 20.05 -5.35 -5.44
CA SER A 25 18.62 -5.42 -5.75
C SER A 25 18.12 -4.12 -6.40
N ILE A 26 18.64 -2.96 -6.00
CA ILE A 26 18.28 -1.67 -6.61
C ILE A 26 18.82 -1.57 -8.04
N ASN A 27 20.05 -2.02 -8.27
CA ASN A 27 20.61 -2.11 -9.62
C ASN A 27 19.79 -3.05 -10.50
N GLN A 28 19.24 -4.13 -9.93
CA GLN A 28 18.29 -5.00 -10.64
C GLN A 28 16.98 -4.27 -10.96
N TRP A 29 16.38 -3.53 -10.02
CA TRP A 29 15.17 -2.73 -10.28
C TRP A 29 15.38 -1.70 -11.40
N ARG A 30 16.52 -0.98 -11.40
CA ARG A 30 16.89 -0.03 -12.45
C ARG A 30 16.95 -0.71 -13.82
N ARG A 31 17.62 -1.86 -13.91
CA ARG A 31 17.67 -2.66 -15.14
C ARG A 31 16.27 -3.07 -15.59
N ASP A 32 15.41 -3.47 -14.67
CA ASP A 32 14.05 -3.90 -15.00
C ASP A 32 13.18 -2.74 -15.49
N VAL A 33 13.30 -1.54 -14.92
CA VAL A 33 12.65 -0.32 -15.42
C VAL A 33 13.13 -0.02 -16.85
N LEU A 34 14.45 0.06 -17.06
CA LEU A 34 15.06 0.38 -18.35
C LEU A 34 14.74 -0.67 -19.42
N ALA A 35 14.75 -1.95 -19.06
CA ALA A 35 14.39 -3.06 -19.94
C ALA A 35 12.91 -3.08 -20.27
N ALA A 36 12.03 -2.76 -19.31
CA ALA A 36 10.58 -2.67 -19.55
C ALA A 36 10.25 -1.50 -20.50
N LEU A 37 10.99 -0.40 -20.42
CA LEU A 37 10.94 0.72 -21.38
C LEU A 37 11.56 0.37 -22.76
N GLY A 38 12.24 -0.77 -22.87
CA GLY A 38 13.24 -1.15 -23.87
C GLY A 38 12.96 -0.87 -25.36
N PRO A 39 11.75 -0.96 -25.92
CA PRO A 39 11.54 -0.64 -27.34
C PRO A 39 11.44 0.86 -27.65
N GLY A 40 11.22 1.69 -26.63
CA GLY A 40 10.97 3.14 -26.78
C GLY A 40 12.18 4.02 -26.53
N ILE A 41 13.16 3.55 -25.77
CA ILE A 41 14.39 4.31 -25.45
C ILE A 41 15.31 4.27 -26.67
N ARG A 42 15.64 5.45 -27.19
CA ARG A 42 16.61 5.65 -28.27
C ARG A 42 17.87 6.32 -27.75
N THR A 43 17.72 7.25 -26.80
CA THR A 43 18.82 8.01 -26.24
C THR A 43 18.72 8.04 -24.72
N ALA A 44 19.83 7.75 -24.05
CA ALA A 44 19.95 7.86 -22.61
C ALA A 44 21.06 8.86 -22.24
N LEU A 45 20.80 9.70 -21.25
CA LEU A 45 21.80 10.55 -20.62
C LEU A 45 22.11 9.99 -19.24
N HIS A 46 23.39 9.84 -18.93
CA HIS A 46 23.85 9.32 -17.65
C HIS A 46 24.94 10.22 -17.05
N GLN A 47 24.87 10.48 -15.76
CA GLN A 47 25.90 11.22 -15.02
C GLN A 47 26.25 10.47 -13.72
N GLY A 48 27.55 10.20 -13.52
CA GLY A 48 28.11 9.75 -12.25
C GLY A 48 29.23 8.72 -12.34
N ALA A 49 30.18 8.78 -11.41
CA ALA A 49 31.40 7.96 -11.40
C ALA A 49 31.28 6.59 -10.74
N SER A 50 30.05 6.15 -10.47
CA SER A 50 29.79 4.78 -10.04
C SER A 50 30.08 3.85 -11.20
N THR A 51 31.31 3.34 -11.26
CA THR A 51 31.66 2.16 -12.05
C THR A 51 30.82 0.94 -11.63
N ARG A 52 30.19 0.93 -10.45
CA ARG A 52 29.35 -0.20 -10.02
C ARG A 52 28.10 -0.42 -10.89
N THR A 53 27.58 0.61 -11.54
CA THR A 53 26.39 0.51 -12.39
C THR A 53 26.69 0.10 -13.84
N HIS A 54 27.96 0.12 -14.27
CA HIS A 54 28.34 -0.10 -15.68
C HIS A 54 29.50 -1.09 -15.88
N VAL A 55 30.09 -1.66 -14.81
CA VAL A 55 31.45 -2.23 -14.87
C VAL A 55 31.57 -3.64 -14.26
N GLU A 56 30.50 -4.41 -14.22
CA GLU A 56 30.66 -5.87 -14.19
C GLU A 56 30.61 -6.39 -15.62
N PRO A 57 31.66 -7.08 -16.12
CA PRO A 57 31.64 -7.68 -17.45
C PRO A 57 30.38 -8.52 -17.66
N GLY A 58 29.61 -8.21 -18.72
CA GLY A 58 28.37 -8.91 -19.09
C GLY A 58 27.07 -8.31 -18.55
N HIS A 59 27.10 -7.11 -17.96
CA HIS A 59 25.93 -6.49 -17.31
C HIS A 59 25.74 -4.99 -17.68
N SER A 60 25.64 -4.66 -18.96
CA SER A 60 25.14 -3.33 -19.37
C SER A 60 23.70 -3.14 -18.87
N ILE A 61 23.40 -1.97 -18.27
CA ILE A 61 22.03 -1.61 -17.88
C ILE A 61 21.21 -1.07 -19.06
N TRP A 62 21.86 -0.74 -20.17
CA TRP A 62 21.22 -0.15 -21.35
C TRP A 62 20.80 -1.25 -22.33
N PRO A 63 19.55 -1.21 -22.83
CA PRO A 63 19.11 -2.09 -23.91
C PRO A 63 19.99 -1.94 -25.17
N ASP A 64 20.05 -3.00 -25.97
CA ASP A 64 20.78 -2.99 -27.25
C ASP A 64 20.26 -1.87 -28.18
N GLY A 65 21.20 -1.13 -28.79
CA GLY A 65 20.88 -0.09 -29.78
C GLY A 65 20.59 1.30 -29.21
N VAL A 66 20.58 1.48 -27.90
CA VAL A 66 20.44 2.80 -27.25
C VAL A 66 21.71 3.63 -27.45
N GLN A 67 21.55 4.92 -27.77
CA GLN A 67 22.63 5.91 -27.72
C GLN A 67 22.86 6.35 -26.27
N VAL A 68 24.05 6.13 -25.73
CA VAL A 68 24.39 6.50 -24.35
C VAL A 68 25.27 7.75 -24.34
N ILE A 69 24.78 8.85 -23.77
CA ILE A 69 25.56 10.06 -23.51
C ILE A 69 25.94 10.06 -22.04
N HIS A 70 27.20 9.79 -21.75
CA HIS A 70 27.74 9.77 -20.39
C HIS A 70 28.49 11.08 -20.12
N ILE A 71 28.08 11.79 -19.07
CA ILE A 71 28.78 12.96 -18.55
C ILE A 71 29.57 12.51 -17.31
N GLU A 72 30.90 12.60 -17.42
CA GLU A 72 31.80 12.33 -16.32
C GLU A 72 32.61 13.58 -16.01
N SER A 73 32.95 13.76 -14.75
CA SER A 73 33.65 14.90 -14.22
C SER A 73 35.15 14.67 -13.99
N ASP A 74 35.55 13.42 -13.84
CA ASP A 74 36.92 13.03 -13.61
C ASP A 74 37.50 12.37 -14.86
N THR A 75 38.62 12.89 -15.35
CA THR A 75 39.25 12.41 -16.59
C THR A 75 39.64 10.92 -16.52
N ALA A 76 40.09 10.44 -15.35
CA ALA A 76 40.47 9.04 -15.17
C ALA A 76 39.23 8.13 -15.11
N ALA A 77 38.16 8.58 -14.46
CA ALA A 77 36.87 7.89 -14.45
C ALA A 77 36.25 7.85 -15.86
N ALA A 78 36.36 8.94 -16.63
CA ALA A 78 35.83 9.02 -17.98
C ALA A 78 36.49 7.97 -18.90
N ALA A 79 37.82 7.86 -18.82
CA ALA A 79 38.57 6.83 -19.54
C ALA A 79 38.19 5.41 -19.11
N ALA A 80 37.97 5.19 -17.80
CA ALA A 80 37.51 3.91 -17.30
C ALA A 80 36.11 3.56 -17.83
N VAL A 81 35.15 4.48 -17.75
CA VAL A 81 33.78 4.30 -18.27
C VAL A 81 33.79 3.98 -19.75
N GLU A 82 34.58 4.70 -20.55
CA GLU A 82 34.71 4.43 -21.98
C GLU A 82 35.20 3.00 -22.25
N GLN A 83 36.23 2.53 -21.53
CA GLN A 83 36.71 1.15 -21.67
C GLN A 83 35.62 0.14 -21.30
N ASN A 84 34.87 0.38 -20.23
CA ASN A 84 33.84 -0.55 -19.77
C ASN A 84 32.63 -0.63 -20.70
N LEU A 85 32.23 0.49 -21.30
CA LEU A 85 31.18 0.50 -22.32
C LEU A 85 31.59 -0.35 -23.54
N ARG A 86 32.87 -0.29 -23.93
CA ARG A 86 33.43 -1.15 -25.00
C ARG A 86 33.45 -2.62 -24.61
N ASP A 87 33.84 -2.93 -23.37
CA ASP A 87 33.92 -4.31 -22.87
C ASP A 87 32.53 -4.97 -22.70
N ASN A 88 31.44 -4.17 -22.69
CA ASN A 88 30.06 -4.63 -22.62
C ASN A 88 29.30 -4.48 -23.96
N ASP A 89 30.02 -4.41 -25.08
CA ASP A 89 29.45 -4.35 -26.44
C ASP A 89 28.48 -3.16 -26.68
N VAL A 90 28.59 -2.08 -25.90
CA VAL A 90 27.84 -0.84 -26.17
C VAL A 90 28.50 -0.14 -27.35
N VAL A 91 27.86 -0.21 -28.51
CA VAL A 91 28.44 0.32 -29.78
C VAL A 91 28.14 1.78 -30.06
N ASN A 92 27.15 2.38 -29.37
CA ASN A 92 26.71 3.75 -29.61
C ASN A 92 26.75 4.57 -28.32
N PHE A 93 27.93 5.06 -27.96
CA PHE A 93 28.10 5.92 -26.79
C PHE A 93 28.98 7.15 -27.06
N ARG A 94 28.82 8.16 -26.21
CA ARG A 94 29.69 9.31 -26.10
C ARG A 94 29.99 9.57 -24.63
N VAL A 95 31.27 9.71 -24.29
CA VAL A 95 31.70 10.13 -22.95
C VAL A 95 32.23 11.56 -23.06
N GLU A 96 31.70 12.47 -22.25
CA GLU A 96 32.16 13.86 -22.16
C GLU A 96 32.69 14.16 -20.76
N THR A 97 33.86 14.79 -20.70
CA THR A 97 34.49 15.19 -19.44
C THR A 97 34.08 16.62 -19.06
N LEU A 98 32.96 16.76 -18.35
CA LEU A 98 32.32 18.04 -18.01
C LEU A 98 31.75 18.02 -16.59
N ALA A 99 31.61 19.20 -15.97
CA ALA A 99 30.88 19.37 -14.71
C ALA A 99 29.43 19.76 -14.99
N LEU A 100 28.48 18.91 -14.58
CA LEU A 100 27.07 19.23 -14.66
C LEU A 100 26.69 20.23 -13.55
N THR A 101 26.40 21.50 -13.90
CA THR A 101 26.10 22.58 -12.93
C THR A 101 25.22 23.66 -13.57
N SER A 102 24.61 24.52 -12.76
CA SER A 102 23.93 25.73 -13.24
C SER A 102 24.89 26.91 -13.51
N GLY A 103 26.11 26.85 -12.97
CA GLY A 103 27.12 27.91 -13.06
C GLY A 103 27.95 27.91 -14.36
N ASN A 104 28.64 29.02 -14.64
CA ASN A 104 29.46 29.19 -15.84
C ASN A 104 30.98 29.06 -15.58
N ALA A 105 31.39 28.84 -14.32
CA ALA A 105 32.79 28.71 -13.95
C ALA A 105 33.25 27.24 -14.02
N PRO A 106 34.50 26.97 -14.41
CA PRO A 106 35.10 25.64 -14.29
C PRO A 106 35.01 25.12 -12.85
N ARG A 107 34.84 23.80 -12.72
CA ARG A 107 34.71 23.14 -11.42
C ARG A 107 35.83 22.13 -11.22
N HIS A 108 36.20 21.92 -9.96
CA HIS A 108 37.12 20.88 -9.54
C HIS A 108 36.39 19.85 -8.68
N LEU A 109 36.69 18.58 -8.88
CA LEU A 109 36.24 17.50 -8.02
C LEU A 109 37.25 17.34 -6.88
N SER A 110 36.78 17.43 -5.65
CA SER A 110 37.58 17.23 -4.44
C SER A 110 37.21 15.94 -3.75
N LYS A 111 38.20 15.15 -3.33
CA LYS A 111 38.05 13.87 -2.64
C LYS A 111 38.98 13.79 -1.43
N ARG A 112 38.47 13.41 -0.27
CA ARG A 112 39.28 13.25 0.95
C ARG A 112 40.11 11.97 0.91
N ILE A 113 41.39 12.06 1.27
CA ILE A 113 42.32 10.91 1.30
C ILE A 113 41.83 9.86 2.31
N GLY A 114 41.75 8.61 1.88
CA GLY A 114 41.27 7.49 2.71
C GLY A 114 39.75 7.31 2.74
N GLU A 115 38.98 8.27 2.21
CA GLU A 115 37.54 8.12 2.01
C GLU A 115 37.26 7.65 0.58
N LEU A 116 36.60 6.50 0.44
CA LEU A 116 36.30 5.92 -0.88
C LEU A 116 35.18 6.69 -1.63
N HIS A 117 34.29 7.37 -0.90
CA HIS A 117 32.97 7.75 -1.42
C HIS A 117 32.59 9.23 -1.28
N ARG A 118 33.28 10.04 -0.45
CA ARG A 118 32.95 11.47 -0.34
C ARG A 118 33.68 12.29 -1.40
N ARG A 119 32.90 12.80 -2.34
CA ARG A 119 33.31 13.74 -3.38
C ARG A 119 32.53 15.04 -3.21
N ARG A 120 33.19 16.17 -3.40
CA ARG A 120 32.55 17.49 -3.38
C ARG A 120 33.09 18.33 -4.52
N TRP A 121 32.19 19.06 -5.15
CA TRP A 121 32.53 20.05 -6.13
C TRP A 121 32.92 21.36 -5.47
N ILE A 122 34.06 21.89 -5.90
CA ILE A 122 34.62 23.12 -5.38
C ILE A 122 34.99 24.05 -6.54
N ASP A 123 34.92 25.36 -6.28
CA ASP A 123 35.39 26.35 -7.24
C ASP A 123 36.93 26.47 -7.25
N GLY A 124 37.47 27.31 -8.15
CA GLY A 124 38.92 27.50 -8.25
C GLY A 124 39.56 28.14 -7.02
N ALA A 125 38.82 28.91 -6.22
CA ALA A 125 39.33 29.54 -5.01
C ALA A 125 39.40 28.54 -3.84
N GLU A 126 38.37 27.70 -3.69
CA GLU A 126 38.35 26.55 -2.79
C GLU A 126 39.42 25.52 -3.17
N ALA A 127 39.61 25.24 -4.47
CA ALA A 127 40.66 24.34 -4.96
C ALA A 127 42.07 24.86 -4.62
N ALA A 128 42.30 26.17 -4.79
CA ALA A 128 43.58 26.80 -4.46
C ALA A 128 43.88 26.82 -2.95
N SER A 129 42.87 26.61 -2.10
CA SER A 129 42.98 26.59 -0.64
C SER A 129 42.79 25.19 -0.03
N ALA A 130 42.73 24.15 -0.86
CA ALA A 130 42.56 22.77 -0.41
C ALA A 130 43.75 22.30 0.45
N GLY A 131 43.44 21.66 1.59
CA GLY A 131 44.44 21.08 2.48
C GLY A 131 45.07 19.79 1.94
N GLU A 132 46.15 19.32 2.58
CA GLU A 132 46.85 18.07 2.21
C GLU A 132 45.99 16.81 2.38
N ASP A 133 44.83 16.91 3.04
CA ASP A 133 43.87 15.82 3.21
C ASP A 133 42.92 15.66 2.01
N LEU A 134 42.98 16.52 1.01
CA LEU A 134 42.14 16.50 -0.19
C LEU A 134 42.96 16.26 -1.46
N VAL A 135 42.46 15.36 -2.31
CA VAL A 135 42.87 15.19 -3.70
C VAL A 135 41.91 16.00 -4.56
N VAL A 136 42.43 16.96 -5.33
CA VAL A 136 41.64 17.83 -6.21
C VAL A 136 41.96 17.49 -7.67
N SER A 137 40.92 17.30 -8.48
CA SER A 137 41.04 17.01 -9.92
C SER A 137 41.48 18.23 -10.72
N ASP A 138 41.86 17.98 -11.97
CA ASP A 138 41.94 19.05 -12.98
C ASP A 138 40.58 19.75 -13.13
N ALA A 139 40.63 21.02 -13.53
CA ALA A 139 39.42 21.80 -13.80
C ALA A 139 38.70 21.26 -15.04
N VAL A 140 37.40 21.03 -14.92
CA VAL A 140 36.54 20.65 -16.05
C VAL A 140 35.57 21.78 -16.40
N GLY A 141 35.22 21.87 -17.68
CA GLY A 141 34.26 22.86 -18.17
C GLY A 141 32.86 22.59 -17.63
N PRO A 142 32.10 23.64 -17.27
CA PRO A 142 30.73 23.48 -16.82
C PRO A 142 29.78 23.23 -17.99
N VAL A 143 28.70 22.50 -17.74
CA VAL A 143 27.59 22.33 -18.68
C VAL A 143 26.27 22.29 -17.92
N LYS A 144 25.25 22.97 -18.47
CA LYS A 144 23.89 22.94 -17.92
C LYS A 144 23.15 21.71 -18.40
N LEU A 145 22.35 21.12 -17.53
CA LEU A 145 21.52 19.97 -17.90
C LEU A 145 20.56 20.35 -19.03
N ALA A 146 19.91 21.51 -18.97
CA ALA A 146 19.01 21.98 -20.03
C ALA A 146 19.64 21.99 -21.44
N GLU A 147 20.91 22.37 -21.55
CA GLU A 147 21.63 22.40 -22.83
C GLU A 147 21.81 20.99 -23.40
N LEU A 148 22.13 20.02 -22.53
CA LEU A 148 22.23 18.60 -22.91
C LEU A 148 20.86 18.03 -23.28
N MET A 149 19.80 18.41 -22.55
CA MET A 149 18.43 17.98 -22.84
C MET A 149 17.94 18.45 -24.21
N VAL A 150 18.24 19.69 -24.58
CA VAL A 150 17.90 20.22 -25.92
C VAL A 150 18.75 19.56 -27.01
N SER A 151 20.04 19.36 -26.75
CA SER A 151 20.99 18.85 -27.74
C SER A 151 20.78 17.37 -28.06
N TYR A 152 20.55 16.55 -27.03
CA TYR A 152 20.50 15.10 -27.15
C TYR A 152 19.08 14.53 -27.08
N ARG A 153 18.13 15.29 -26.53
CA ARG A 153 16.73 14.88 -26.29
C ARG A 153 16.63 13.45 -25.73
N PRO A 154 17.28 13.16 -24.59
CA PRO A 154 17.31 11.82 -24.03
C PRO A 154 15.90 11.37 -23.62
N ASP A 155 15.54 10.12 -23.88
CA ASP A 155 14.29 9.53 -23.39
C ASP A 155 14.38 9.23 -21.88
N VAL A 156 15.60 8.97 -21.39
CA VAL A 156 15.89 8.70 -19.98
C VAL A 156 17.13 9.46 -19.52
N VAL A 157 17.06 10.06 -18.34
CA VAL A 157 18.13 10.77 -17.67
C VAL A 157 18.42 10.11 -16.33
N VAL A 158 19.62 9.58 -16.14
CA VAL A 158 20.05 8.93 -14.90
C VAL A 158 21.12 9.77 -14.23
N LEU A 159 20.86 10.22 -13.01
CA LEU A 159 21.75 11.10 -12.23
C LEU A 159 22.16 10.37 -10.95
N ASP A 160 23.39 9.87 -10.91
CA ASP A 160 23.90 8.94 -9.89
C ASP A 160 24.90 9.58 -8.90
N GLU A 161 25.36 10.81 -9.13
CA GLU A 161 26.42 11.42 -8.32
C GLU A 161 25.96 12.56 -7.40
N GLY A 162 26.53 12.59 -6.20
CA GLY A 162 26.28 13.62 -5.22
C GLY A 162 27.05 14.92 -5.46
N GLY A 163 26.36 16.07 -5.36
CA GLY A 163 26.98 17.37 -5.11
C GLY A 163 26.64 18.51 -6.07
N LEU A 164 26.17 18.23 -7.29
CA LEU A 164 25.68 19.27 -8.22
C LEU A 164 24.38 18.89 -8.95
N VAL A 165 23.83 17.70 -8.70
CA VAL A 165 22.59 17.25 -9.36
C VAL A 165 21.40 18.15 -9.02
N GLY A 166 21.30 18.64 -7.78
CA GLY A 166 20.28 19.63 -7.41
C GLY A 166 20.41 20.91 -8.24
N GLU A 167 21.61 21.47 -8.35
CA GLU A 167 21.87 22.63 -9.22
C GLU A 167 21.57 22.34 -10.70
N ALA A 168 21.91 21.14 -11.16
CA ALA A 168 21.66 20.72 -12.54
C ALA A 168 20.17 20.63 -12.84
N LEU A 169 19.37 20.06 -11.94
CA LEU A 169 17.91 20.01 -12.07
C LEU A 169 17.30 21.41 -12.06
N LEU A 170 17.83 22.33 -11.25
CA LEU A 170 17.40 23.74 -11.25
C LEU A 170 17.71 24.47 -12.56
N SER A 171 18.62 23.94 -13.40
CA SER A 171 18.88 24.51 -14.73
C SER A 171 17.80 24.16 -15.77
N LEU A 172 16.92 23.19 -15.48
CA LEU A 172 15.88 22.74 -16.42
C LEU A 172 14.80 23.80 -16.64
N ASP A 173 14.25 23.81 -17.84
CA ASP A 173 13.10 24.63 -18.24
C ASP A 173 12.11 23.82 -19.09
N ALA A 174 11.03 24.46 -19.53
CA ALA A 174 9.98 23.80 -20.31
C ALA A 174 10.47 23.29 -21.68
N ASP A 175 11.45 23.94 -22.31
CA ASP A 175 11.97 23.54 -23.62
C ASP A 175 12.84 22.29 -23.49
N ALA A 176 13.71 22.27 -22.48
CA ALA A 176 14.50 21.11 -22.09
C ALA A 176 13.63 19.86 -21.81
N LEU A 177 12.41 20.04 -21.33
CA LEU A 177 11.49 18.94 -20.98
C LEU A 177 10.40 18.68 -22.03
N SER A 178 10.45 19.35 -23.18
CA SER A 178 9.44 19.25 -24.25
C SER A 178 9.23 17.83 -24.82
N HIS A 179 10.18 16.93 -24.60
CA HIS A 179 10.15 15.53 -25.04
C HIS A 179 9.82 14.55 -23.91
N ALA A 180 9.45 15.04 -22.74
CA ALA A 180 8.97 14.25 -21.60
C ALA A 180 9.92 13.11 -21.14
N PRO A 181 11.22 13.39 -20.89
CA PRO A 181 12.18 12.40 -20.39
C PRO A 181 11.78 11.77 -19.05
N LEU A 182 12.15 10.52 -18.82
CA LEU A 182 12.15 9.92 -17.47
C LEU A 182 13.42 10.33 -16.72
N PHE A 183 13.31 10.83 -15.49
CA PHE A 183 14.46 10.99 -14.60
C PHE A 183 14.56 9.84 -13.60
N ILE A 184 15.73 9.23 -13.48
CA ILE A 184 16.10 8.33 -12.40
C ILE A 184 17.15 9.05 -11.55
N LEU A 185 16.77 9.45 -10.35
CA LEU A 185 17.60 10.21 -9.43
C LEU A 185 18.13 9.27 -8.36
N SER A 186 19.45 9.17 -8.21
CA SER A 186 20.08 8.54 -7.06
C SER A 186 20.57 9.59 -6.08
N THR A 187 20.39 9.32 -4.80
CA THR A 187 21.00 10.07 -3.70
C THR A 187 21.93 9.12 -2.95
N GLY A 188 23.07 8.81 -3.57
CA GLY A 188 24.18 8.17 -2.88
C GLY A 188 24.78 9.11 -1.84
N GLU A 189 24.81 8.68 -0.58
CA GLU A 189 25.56 9.26 0.56
C GLU A 189 25.63 10.80 0.67
N GLN A 190 24.85 11.37 1.61
CA GLN A 190 25.09 12.69 2.24
C GLN A 190 25.29 13.91 1.33
N SER A 191 24.90 13.84 0.06
CA SER A 191 25.25 14.87 -0.92
C SER A 191 24.15 15.90 -1.21
N TRP A 192 22.98 15.73 -0.62
CA TRP A 192 21.86 16.66 -0.74
C TRP A 192 21.50 17.16 0.64
N THR A 193 21.46 18.48 0.81
CA THR A 193 20.71 19.06 1.91
C THR A 193 19.21 18.90 1.65
N LEU A 194 18.41 18.87 2.72
CA LEU A 194 16.94 18.93 2.63
C LEU A 194 16.47 20.08 1.75
N ASP A 195 17.14 21.22 1.86
CA ASP A 195 16.79 22.43 1.14
C ASP A 195 17.06 22.29 -0.37
N GLU A 196 18.21 21.72 -0.76
CA GLU A 196 18.55 21.50 -2.17
C GLU A 196 17.61 20.49 -2.84
N PHE A 197 17.30 19.38 -2.16
CA PHE A 197 16.37 18.39 -2.71
C PHE A 197 14.94 18.93 -2.78
N SER A 198 14.49 19.67 -1.76
CA SER A 198 13.18 20.31 -1.77
C SER A 198 13.05 21.37 -2.87
N ALA A 199 14.11 22.15 -3.11
CA ALA A 199 14.13 23.14 -4.19
C ALA A 199 14.08 22.49 -5.58
N ALA A 200 14.90 21.46 -5.82
CA ALA A 200 14.92 20.75 -7.10
C ALA A 200 13.59 20.04 -7.39
N THR A 201 12.98 19.41 -6.37
CA THR A 201 11.68 18.73 -6.52
C THR A 201 10.54 19.70 -6.74
N ALA A 202 10.51 20.83 -6.01
CA ALA A 202 9.54 21.89 -6.25
C ALA A 202 9.65 22.49 -7.66
N HIS A 203 10.88 22.66 -8.15
CA HIS A 203 11.16 23.15 -9.51
C HIS A 203 10.63 22.19 -10.57
N LEU A 204 10.96 20.89 -10.47
CA LEU A 204 10.43 19.85 -11.36
C LEU A 204 8.89 19.79 -11.34
N LYS A 205 8.28 19.91 -10.16
CA LYS A 205 6.82 19.98 -10.03
C LYS A 205 6.22 21.18 -10.77
N GLY A 206 6.86 22.34 -10.66
CA GLY A 206 6.49 23.53 -11.43
C GLY A 206 6.60 23.35 -12.96
N LEU A 207 7.46 22.43 -13.41
CA LEU A 207 7.62 22.05 -14.82
C LEU A 207 6.73 20.88 -15.25
N GLY A 208 5.82 20.43 -14.39
CA GLY A 208 4.85 19.37 -14.72
C GLY A 208 5.38 17.95 -14.50
N TYR A 209 6.20 17.73 -13.47
CA TYR A 209 6.70 16.41 -13.08
C TYR A 209 6.26 16.02 -11.67
N ASP A 210 5.85 14.77 -11.50
CA ASP A 210 5.65 14.15 -10.20
C ASP A 210 6.93 13.42 -9.79
N LEU A 211 7.33 13.55 -8.53
CA LEU A 211 8.38 12.69 -7.97
C LEU A 211 7.72 11.47 -7.36
N VAL A 212 8.16 10.28 -7.75
CA VAL A 212 7.68 9.02 -7.23
C VAL A 212 8.82 8.23 -6.60
N ASP A 213 8.53 7.54 -5.51
CA ASP A 213 9.44 6.56 -4.96
C ASP A 213 9.44 5.28 -5.82
N PRO A 214 10.33 4.31 -5.57
CA PRO A 214 10.32 3.04 -6.29
C PRO A 214 8.99 2.30 -6.21
N SER A 215 8.14 2.56 -5.20
CA SER A 215 6.81 1.96 -5.07
C SER A 215 5.73 2.60 -5.93
N GLY A 216 6.06 3.67 -6.67
CA GLY A 216 5.09 4.47 -7.40
C GLY A 216 4.26 5.38 -6.50
N TYR A 217 4.65 5.58 -5.23
CA TYR A 217 4.03 6.56 -4.36
C TYR A 217 4.57 7.96 -4.70
N THR A 218 3.66 8.91 -4.97
CA THR A 218 4.02 10.30 -5.23
C THR A 218 4.47 10.96 -3.94
N LEU A 219 5.71 11.42 -3.95
CA LEU A 219 6.37 12.05 -2.81
C LEU A 219 5.91 13.50 -2.64
N SER A 220 5.57 13.87 -1.41
CA SER A 220 5.16 15.23 -1.02
C SER A 220 6.21 15.84 -0.08
N PHE A 221 7.00 16.80 -0.59
CA PHE A 221 8.01 17.50 0.21
C PHE A 221 7.44 18.76 0.87
N PRO A 222 7.89 19.12 2.08
CA PRO A 222 8.97 18.49 2.86
C PRO A 222 8.53 17.29 3.72
N ASP A 223 7.22 16.99 3.79
CA ASP A 223 6.64 16.02 4.73
C ASP A 223 7.23 14.60 4.56
N ASP A 224 7.54 14.21 3.33
CA ASP A 224 8.13 12.92 3.00
C ASP A 224 9.67 12.91 3.05
N PHE A 225 10.36 14.01 3.39
CA PHE A 225 11.83 14.04 3.40
C PHE A 225 12.46 13.05 4.41
N GLY A 226 11.77 12.77 5.51
CA GLY A 226 12.22 11.80 6.53
C GLY A 226 11.85 10.34 6.23
N THR A 227 10.81 10.11 5.42
CA THR A 227 10.45 8.79 4.89
C THR A 227 11.28 8.45 3.65
N THR A 228 11.70 9.49 2.93
CA THR A 228 12.72 9.45 1.87
C THR A 228 14.13 9.54 2.45
N LEU A 229 14.51 8.52 3.20
CA LEU A 229 15.83 7.93 2.99
C LEU A 229 15.85 7.18 1.65
N SER A 230 15.22 7.73 0.61
CA SER A 230 15.18 7.13 -0.70
C SER A 230 16.44 7.60 -1.39
N TRP A 231 17.46 6.76 -1.29
CA TRP A 231 18.67 6.76 -2.11
C TRP A 231 18.35 6.78 -3.63
N PHE A 232 17.06 6.71 -4.01
CA PHE A 232 16.51 6.57 -5.36
C PHE A 232 15.09 7.15 -5.46
N ALA A 233 14.85 8.07 -6.39
CA ALA A 233 13.52 8.57 -6.76
C ALA A 233 13.41 8.66 -8.29
N ALA A 234 12.20 8.57 -8.84
CA ALA A 234 11.97 8.84 -10.26
C ALA A 234 11.15 10.12 -10.41
N ALA A 235 11.56 11.02 -11.32
CA ALA A 235 10.70 12.13 -11.72
C ALA A 235 10.00 11.75 -13.02
N VAL A 236 8.68 11.68 -12.98
CA VAL A 236 7.83 11.27 -14.10
C VAL A 236 6.97 12.44 -14.58
N PRO A 237 6.68 12.52 -15.88
CA PRO A 237 5.73 13.49 -16.40
C PRO A 237 4.38 13.39 -15.66
N SER A 238 3.83 14.51 -15.18
CA SER A 238 2.55 14.52 -14.47
C SER A 238 1.38 14.39 -15.44
N GLU A 239 0.26 13.85 -14.98
CA GLU A 239 -0.94 13.67 -15.80
C GLU A 239 -1.48 15.00 -16.34
N GLN A 240 -1.34 16.07 -15.57
CA GLN A 240 -1.80 17.42 -15.93
C GLN A 240 -1.02 18.01 -17.10
N ALA A 241 0.28 17.68 -17.23
CA ALA A 241 1.15 18.20 -18.28
C ALA A 241 1.34 17.20 -19.44
N PHE A 242 1.29 15.90 -19.16
CA PHE A 242 1.62 14.81 -20.08
C PHE A 242 0.73 13.58 -19.85
N PRO A 243 -0.58 13.66 -20.14
CA PRO A 243 -1.56 12.66 -19.70
C PRO A 243 -1.28 11.24 -20.21
N LYS A 244 -0.94 11.06 -21.49
CA LYS A 244 -0.71 9.72 -22.06
C LYS A 244 0.59 9.07 -21.57
N GLN A 245 1.63 9.87 -21.37
CA GLN A 245 2.95 9.40 -20.96
C GLN A 245 3.04 9.15 -19.45
N SER A 246 2.30 9.93 -18.63
CA SER A 246 2.18 9.73 -17.19
C SER A 246 1.71 8.32 -16.84
N ASP A 247 0.63 7.87 -17.49
CA ASP A 247 -0.01 6.60 -17.15
C ASP A 247 0.86 5.40 -17.54
N GLU A 248 1.42 5.42 -18.76
CA GLU A 248 2.36 4.38 -19.20
C GLU A 248 3.56 4.29 -18.24
N MET A 249 4.16 5.43 -17.88
CA MET A 249 5.36 5.47 -17.04
C MET A 249 5.10 5.01 -15.59
N LYS A 250 4.00 5.45 -14.98
CA LYS A 250 3.61 5.01 -13.62
C LYS A 250 3.39 3.50 -13.56
N ASN A 251 2.75 2.93 -14.58
CA ASN A 251 2.52 1.48 -14.67
C ASN A 251 3.82 0.69 -14.83
N LEU A 252 4.78 1.20 -15.60
CA LEU A 252 6.10 0.58 -15.77
C LEU A 252 6.94 0.60 -14.48
N ILE A 253 6.94 1.71 -13.75
CA ILE A 253 7.63 1.83 -12.45
C ILE A 253 7.02 0.86 -11.44
N GLN A 254 5.68 0.82 -11.36
CA GLN A 254 4.96 -0.12 -10.49
C GLN A 254 5.25 -1.58 -10.89
N PHE A 255 5.30 -1.89 -12.18
CA PHE A 255 5.65 -3.23 -12.70
C PHE A 255 7.05 -3.66 -12.24
N ALA A 256 8.06 -2.80 -12.43
CA ALA A 256 9.42 -3.10 -12.03
C ALA A 256 9.56 -3.26 -10.51
N TYR A 257 8.80 -2.46 -9.75
CA TYR A 257 8.76 -2.57 -8.30
C TYR A 257 8.12 -3.86 -7.79
N GLU A 258 6.98 -4.26 -8.35
CA GLU A 258 6.35 -5.51 -7.93
C GLU A 258 7.20 -6.72 -8.32
N LYS A 259 7.84 -6.69 -9.50
CA LYS A 259 8.86 -7.68 -9.88
C LYS A 259 9.99 -7.75 -8.84
N PHE A 260 10.59 -6.60 -8.50
CA PHE A 260 11.62 -6.49 -7.47
C PHE A 260 11.15 -7.02 -6.11
N ARG A 261 9.95 -6.62 -5.64
CA ARG A 261 9.40 -7.06 -4.36
C ARG A 261 9.24 -8.56 -4.29
N VAL A 262 8.75 -9.16 -5.38
CA VAL A 262 8.52 -10.59 -5.47
C VAL A 262 9.85 -11.36 -5.50
N GLU A 263 10.82 -10.91 -6.30
CA GLU A 263 12.15 -11.52 -6.40
C GLU A 263 12.94 -11.44 -5.08
N VAL A 264 12.92 -10.27 -4.42
CA VAL A 264 13.62 -10.05 -3.14
C VAL A 264 12.93 -10.76 -1.98
N ARG A 265 11.59 -10.88 -1.98
CA ARG A 265 10.84 -11.59 -0.91
C ARG A 265 10.75 -13.10 -1.10
N GLY A 266 11.34 -13.63 -2.18
CA GLY A 266 11.43 -15.04 -2.57
C GLY A 266 10.77 -16.06 -1.64
N ARG A 267 9.57 -16.53 -2.02
CA ARG A 267 9.06 -17.87 -1.65
C ARG A 267 8.29 -18.61 -2.75
N ARG A 268 8.07 -18.02 -3.94
CA ARG A 268 7.45 -18.67 -5.12
C ARG A 268 7.99 -18.10 -6.42
N GLN A 269 8.10 -18.91 -7.47
CA GLN A 269 8.33 -18.39 -8.81
C GLN A 269 7.10 -17.56 -9.20
N MET A 270 7.26 -16.42 -9.85
CA MET A 270 6.13 -15.68 -10.44
C MET A 270 6.57 -15.19 -11.80
N LYS A 271 5.65 -15.16 -12.76
CA LYS A 271 5.91 -14.70 -14.11
C LYS A 271 5.07 -13.48 -14.34
N VAL A 272 5.75 -12.36 -14.53
CA VAL A 272 5.04 -11.17 -14.95
C VAL A 272 4.68 -11.35 -16.41
N ILE A 273 3.39 -11.46 -16.70
CA ILE A 273 2.88 -11.41 -18.08
C ILE A 273 2.89 -9.93 -18.45
N LYS A 274 3.39 -9.59 -19.64
CA LYS A 274 3.46 -8.20 -20.14
C LYS A 274 2.16 -7.44 -19.82
N PRO A 275 2.21 -6.18 -19.36
CA PRO A 275 1.01 -5.40 -19.10
C PRO A 275 0.13 -5.40 -20.35
N ALA A 276 -1.08 -5.91 -20.21
CA ALA A 276 -2.12 -5.83 -21.22
C ALA A 276 -3.33 -5.24 -20.50
N PRO A 277 -4.02 -4.24 -21.08
CA PRO A 277 -5.20 -3.66 -20.47
C PRO A 277 -6.18 -4.76 -20.07
N PHE A 278 -6.46 -4.87 -18.78
CA PHE A 278 -7.42 -5.85 -18.27
C PHE A 278 -8.84 -5.36 -18.57
N THR A 279 -9.27 -5.53 -19.82
CA THR A 279 -10.59 -5.09 -20.31
C THR A 279 -11.51 -6.26 -20.68
N PRO A 280 -11.64 -7.32 -19.86
CA PRO A 280 -12.62 -8.35 -20.17
C PRO A 280 -14.04 -7.76 -20.05
N ARG A 281 -14.87 -8.02 -21.06
CA ARG A 281 -16.32 -7.93 -20.89
C ARG A 281 -16.76 -9.08 -20.01
N VAL A 282 -17.17 -8.78 -18.79
CA VAL A 282 -17.58 -9.78 -17.80
C VAL A 282 -19.10 -9.75 -17.58
N GLU A 283 -19.64 -10.93 -17.30
CA GLU A 283 -20.98 -11.18 -16.81
C GLU A 283 -20.93 -11.35 -15.29
N VAL A 284 -21.83 -10.71 -14.57
CA VAL A 284 -21.94 -10.88 -13.11
C VAL A 284 -22.67 -12.15 -12.80
N VAL A 285 -22.08 -12.95 -11.92
CA VAL A 285 -22.67 -14.19 -11.46
C VAL A 285 -22.37 -14.41 -9.98
N SER A 286 -23.16 -15.27 -9.34
CA SER A 286 -22.85 -15.79 -8.01
C SER A 286 -21.67 -16.76 -8.03
N LEU A 287 -21.05 -17.00 -6.87
CA LEU A 287 -20.00 -18.00 -6.72
C LEU A 287 -20.45 -19.39 -7.19
N GLU A 288 -21.70 -19.76 -6.92
CA GLU A 288 -22.28 -21.03 -7.36
C GLU A 288 -22.36 -21.12 -8.89
N THR A 289 -22.83 -20.07 -9.54
CA THR A 289 -22.98 -20.04 -11.00
C THR A 289 -21.61 -20.11 -11.67
N ALA A 290 -20.63 -19.34 -11.19
CA ALA A 290 -19.24 -19.42 -11.68
C ALA A 290 -18.67 -20.84 -11.52
N ALA A 291 -18.89 -21.47 -10.37
CA ALA A 291 -18.38 -22.83 -10.09
C ALA A 291 -19.05 -23.91 -10.96
N LYS A 292 -20.35 -23.79 -11.22
CA LYS A 292 -21.07 -24.69 -12.13
C LYS A 292 -20.56 -24.60 -13.56
N VAL A 293 -20.20 -23.38 -14.00
CA VAL A 293 -19.65 -23.17 -15.34
C VAL A 293 -18.20 -23.67 -15.45
N SER A 294 -17.38 -23.50 -14.41
CA SER A 294 -15.99 -23.99 -14.42
C SER A 294 -15.90 -25.51 -14.32
N GLY A 295 -16.86 -26.16 -13.66
CA GLY A 295 -16.99 -27.62 -13.59
C GLY A 295 -15.98 -28.33 -12.66
N LEU A 296 -15.23 -27.59 -11.83
CA LEU A 296 -14.12 -28.14 -11.04
C LEU A 296 -14.44 -28.44 -9.57
N GLY A 297 -15.58 -27.97 -9.06
CA GLY A 297 -16.10 -28.34 -7.75
C GLY A 297 -16.76 -27.19 -7.01
N TYR A 298 -17.86 -27.50 -6.32
CA TYR A 298 -18.63 -26.58 -5.50
C TYR A 298 -19.23 -27.34 -4.31
N ALA A 299 -19.12 -26.77 -3.11
CA ALA A 299 -19.78 -27.26 -1.92
C ALA A 299 -20.45 -26.09 -1.20
N SER A 300 -21.67 -26.30 -0.72
CA SER A 300 -22.39 -25.32 0.07
C SER A 300 -23.23 -25.96 1.16
N GLU A 301 -23.53 -25.18 2.20
CA GLU A 301 -24.47 -25.53 3.25
C GLU A 301 -25.17 -24.28 3.79
N PRO A 302 -26.42 -24.40 4.26
CA PRO A 302 -27.12 -23.28 4.88
C PRO A 302 -26.45 -22.89 6.19
N LEU A 303 -26.41 -21.60 6.46
CA LEU A 303 -26.12 -21.10 7.81
C LEU A 303 -27.32 -21.43 8.72
N ASN A 304 -27.05 -21.82 9.97
CA ASN A 304 -28.09 -22.27 10.91
C ASN A 304 -29.09 -21.18 11.33
N GLU A 305 -28.86 -19.93 10.94
CA GLU A 305 -29.63 -18.74 11.34
C GLU A 305 -29.84 -17.83 10.12
N GLN A 306 -31.02 -17.22 10.03
CA GLN A 306 -31.33 -16.20 9.01
C GLN A 306 -30.39 -15.00 9.19
N ALA A 307 -29.90 -14.46 8.08
CA ALA A 307 -29.16 -13.21 8.11
C ALA A 307 -30.12 -12.04 8.31
N PHE A 308 -29.63 -10.95 8.89
CA PHE A 308 -30.33 -9.68 9.02
C PHE A 308 -29.75 -8.69 8.00
N ASP A 309 -30.59 -8.20 7.09
CA ASP A 309 -30.21 -7.17 6.14
C ASP A 309 -30.29 -5.79 6.80
N ILE A 310 -29.16 -5.10 6.91
CA ILE A 310 -29.07 -3.80 7.59
C ILE A 310 -29.80 -2.68 6.83
N ASN A 311 -29.96 -2.82 5.51
CA ASN A 311 -30.56 -1.78 4.68
C ASN A 311 -32.08 -1.77 4.83
N THR A 312 -32.67 -2.98 4.83
CA THR A 312 -34.11 -3.16 5.03
C THR A 312 -34.49 -3.30 6.51
N ARG A 313 -33.51 -3.59 7.37
CA ARG A 313 -33.66 -3.95 8.80
C ARG A 313 -34.63 -5.10 9.02
N GLN A 314 -34.55 -6.11 8.14
CA GLN A 314 -35.39 -7.30 8.19
C GLN A 314 -34.55 -8.56 8.17
N ALA A 315 -35.09 -9.63 8.75
CA ALA A 315 -34.54 -10.96 8.57
C ALA A 315 -34.75 -11.40 7.11
N THR A 316 -33.71 -11.98 6.53
CA THR A 316 -33.75 -12.59 5.20
C THR A 316 -34.73 -13.78 5.16
N GLU A 317 -35.44 -13.94 4.05
CA GLU A 317 -36.49 -14.97 3.91
C GLU A 317 -35.93 -16.40 4.05
N ALA A 318 -34.72 -16.62 3.53
CA ALA A 318 -34.02 -17.90 3.59
C ALA A 318 -32.66 -17.74 4.29
N PRO A 319 -32.16 -18.78 4.98
CA PRO A 319 -30.82 -18.74 5.54
C PRO A 319 -29.78 -18.51 4.45
N ALA A 320 -28.83 -17.60 4.73
CA ALA A 320 -27.70 -17.38 3.83
C ALA A 320 -26.89 -18.68 3.64
N MET A 321 -26.33 -18.84 2.45
CA MET A 321 -25.52 -20.01 2.12
C MET A 321 -24.04 -19.73 2.35
N MET A 322 -23.38 -20.62 3.07
CA MET A 322 -21.92 -20.66 3.09
C MET A 322 -21.44 -21.61 2.00
N ALA A 323 -20.41 -21.22 1.25
CA ALA A 323 -19.95 -22.00 0.11
C ALA A 323 -18.43 -21.96 -0.08
N ALA A 324 -17.92 -22.94 -0.81
CA ALA A 324 -16.57 -22.96 -1.34
C ALA A 324 -16.58 -23.54 -2.76
N ALA A 325 -15.81 -22.94 -3.66
CA ALA A 325 -15.66 -23.39 -5.03
C ALA A 325 -14.18 -23.61 -5.38
N ARG A 326 -13.90 -24.63 -6.19
CA ARG A 326 -12.56 -24.87 -6.77
C ARG A 326 -12.54 -24.34 -8.20
N PHE A 327 -11.47 -23.63 -8.55
CA PHE A 327 -11.24 -23.11 -9.88
C PHE A 327 -9.85 -23.52 -10.39
N GLY A 328 -9.76 -23.70 -11.71
CA GLY A 328 -8.53 -24.10 -12.39
C GLY A 328 -7.61 -22.91 -12.58
N ALA A 329 -8.18 -21.77 -12.94
CA ALA A 329 -7.53 -20.47 -12.99
C ALA A 329 -8.55 -19.38 -12.69
N ILE A 330 -8.14 -18.34 -11.96
CA ILE A 330 -8.89 -17.11 -11.76
C ILE A 330 -7.99 -15.90 -11.94
N ASP A 331 -8.59 -14.76 -12.29
CA ASP A 331 -7.95 -13.45 -12.21
C ASP A 331 -8.49 -12.73 -10.96
N VAL A 332 -7.59 -12.31 -10.07
CA VAL A 332 -7.92 -11.61 -8.83
C VAL A 332 -7.51 -10.16 -8.91
N VAL A 333 -8.41 -9.29 -8.49
CA VAL A 333 -8.19 -7.86 -8.37
C VAL A 333 -8.22 -7.50 -6.87
N PRO A 334 -7.06 -7.47 -6.19
CA PRO A 334 -6.93 -7.38 -4.72
C PRO A 334 -7.25 -5.99 -4.15
N LYS A 335 -7.24 -4.94 -4.98
CA LYS A 335 -7.45 -3.54 -4.55
C LYS A 335 -8.93 -3.31 -4.17
N GLY A 336 -9.17 -2.79 -2.97
CA GLY A 336 -10.49 -2.37 -2.46
C GLY A 336 -11.45 -3.50 -2.05
N ALA A 337 -11.43 -4.64 -2.72
CA ALA A 337 -12.41 -5.70 -2.45
C ALA A 337 -12.03 -7.14 -2.84
N TRP A 338 -10.84 -7.41 -3.39
CA TRP A 338 -10.44 -8.79 -3.78
C TRP A 338 -11.42 -9.48 -4.74
N LYS A 339 -11.70 -8.80 -5.85
CA LYS A 339 -12.65 -9.27 -6.85
C LYS A 339 -12.09 -10.41 -7.68
N VAL A 340 -12.96 -11.35 -8.04
CA VAL A 340 -12.59 -12.59 -8.73
C VAL A 340 -13.28 -12.63 -10.08
N VAL A 341 -12.49 -12.87 -11.13
CA VAL A 341 -12.95 -13.13 -12.49
C VAL A 341 -12.52 -14.53 -12.90
N VAL A 342 -13.47 -15.34 -13.36
CA VAL A 342 -13.25 -16.70 -13.86
C VAL A 342 -13.34 -16.69 -15.39
N ASP A 343 -12.42 -17.40 -16.06
CA ASP A 343 -12.36 -17.54 -17.52
C ASP A 343 -12.37 -16.20 -18.30
N LYS A 344 -11.91 -15.11 -17.66
CA LYS A 344 -12.00 -13.73 -18.19
C LYS A 344 -13.42 -13.32 -18.60
N ARG A 345 -14.45 -13.98 -18.07
CA ARG A 345 -15.84 -13.84 -18.51
C ARG A 345 -16.80 -13.68 -17.35
N TYR A 346 -16.56 -14.32 -16.22
CA TYR A 346 -17.52 -14.36 -15.11
C TYR A 346 -16.95 -13.65 -13.90
N TYR A 347 -17.55 -12.52 -13.54
CA TYR A 347 -17.21 -11.79 -12.33
C TYR A 347 -18.08 -12.27 -11.17
N ILE A 348 -17.43 -12.63 -10.06
CA ILE A 348 -18.11 -13.15 -8.87
C ILE A 348 -18.43 -11.97 -7.94
N GLU A 349 -19.70 -11.54 -7.90
CA GLU A 349 -20.10 -10.34 -7.14
C GLU A 349 -20.07 -10.52 -5.62
N ASP A 350 -20.43 -11.72 -5.16
CA ASP A 350 -20.61 -12.11 -3.76
C ASP A 350 -19.29 -12.49 -3.08
N VAL A 351 -18.15 -12.23 -3.73
CA VAL A 351 -16.81 -12.39 -3.16
C VAL A 351 -16.17 -11.01 -2.92
N GLY A 352 -15.97 -10.71 -1.64
CA GLY A 352 -15.38 -9.46 -1.17
C GLY A 352 -16.33 -8.25 -1.23
N TYR A 353 -15.90 -7.07 -0.76
CA TYR A 353 -16.78 -5.90 -0.64
C TYR A 353 -17.40 -5.45 -1.96
N SER A 354 -18.66 -5.06 -1.95
CA SER A 354 -19.30 -4.32 -3.04
C SER A 354 -19.51 -2.88 -2.59
N GLY A 355 -18.58 -1.98 -2.90
CA GLY A 355 -18.69 -0.57 -2.52
C GLY A 355 -17.72 0.32 -3.27
N ARG A 356 -18.19 1.52 -3.66
CA ARG A 356 -17.33 2.62 -4.11
C ARG A 356 -16.47 3.05 -2.91
N SER A 357 -15.26 2.52 -2.78
CA SER A 357 -14.27 3.18 -1.95
C SER A 357 -14.05 4.57 -2.55
N SER A 358 -14.21 5.61 -1.73
CA SER A 358 -13.89 7.01 -2.07
C SER A 358 -12.41 7.19 -2.48
N ASP A 359 -11.60 6.15 -2.31
CA ASP A 359 -10.20 6.03 -2.69
C ASP A 359 -9.93 6.17 -4.21
N GLY A 360 -10.95 6.25 -5.07
CA GLY A 360 -10.76 6.43 -6.53
C GLY A 360 -10.09 5.23 -7.22
N LEU A 361 -10.13 4.04 -6.61
CA LEU A 361 -9.38 2.89 -7.06
C LEU A 361 -10.26 1.99 -7.94
N PHE A 362 -9.90 1.99 -9.23
CA PHE A 362 -10.63 1.63 -10.42
C PHE A 362 -11.83 2.53 -10.73
N GLY A 363 -11.82 3.10 -11.93
CA GLY A 363 -13.05 3.47 -12.64
C GLY A 363 -13.87 2.22 -12.99
N ILE A 364 -14.28 1.43 -11.99
CA ILE A 364 -15.29 0.39 -12.15
C ILE A 364 -16.61 1.13 -12.33
N THR A 365 -16.94 1.43 -13.59
CA THR A 365 -18.25 1.97 -13.93
C THR A 365 -19.21 0.80 -14.03
N SER A 366 -19.96 0.56 -12.95
CA SER A 366 -21.19 -0.25 -13.06
C SER A 366 -22.22 0.58 -13.81
N PHE A 367 -22.81 0.03 -14.86
CA PHE A 367 -24.02 0.61 -15.45
C PHE A 367 -25.18 -0.35 -15.24
N PRO A 368 -25.92 -0.21 -14.12
CA PRO A 368 -27.09 -1.06 -13.80
C PRO A 368 -28.11 -1.09 -14.95
N GLU A 369 -28.19 0.03 -15.69
CA GLU A 369 -29.07 0.27 -16.83
C GLU A 369 -28.81 -0.66 -18.04
N PHE A 370 -27.64 -1.31 -18.12
CA PHE A 370 -27.29 -2.23 -19.22
C PHE A 370 -27.28 -3.71 -18.81
N GLY A 371 -27.95 -4.08 -17.71
CA GLY A 371 -28.14 -5.48 -17.31
C GLY A 371 -26.88 -6.14 -16.73
N GLY A 372 -26.19 -5.46 -15.81
CA GLY A 372 -25.09 -6.06 -15.05
C GLY A 372 -23.75 -6.14 -15.79
N ARG A 373 -23.42 -5.16 -16.61
CA ARG A 373 -22.14 -5.11 -17.36
C ARG A 373 -21.10 -4.27 -16.62
N TRP A 374 -19.86 -4.77 -16.58
CA TRP A 374 -18.71 -4.09 -15.97
C TRP A 374 -17.57 -3.95 -16.97
N THR A 375 -16.89 -2.80 -16.92
CA THR A 375 -15.58 -2.61 -17.54
C THR A 375 -14.63 -2.13 -16.45
N ALA A 376 -13.60 -2.90 -16.14
CA ALA A 376 -12.48 -2.40 -15.36
C ALA A 376 -11.59 -1.62 -16.33
N VAL A 377 -11.47 -0.32 -16.14
CA VAL A 377 -10.56 0.55 -16.91
C VAL A 377 -9.44 0.96 -15.97
N GLU A 378 -8.40 0.14 -15.89
CA GLU A 378 -7.07 0.57 -15.45
C GLU A 378 -6.04 -0.17 -16.31
N ASP A 379 -4.97 0.53 -16.70
CA ASP A 379 -3.81 -0.02 -17.40
C ASP A 379 -2.90 -0.80 -16.43
N ALA A 380 -3.48 -1.61 -15.55
CA ALA A 380 -2.72 -2.41 -14.58
C ALA A 380 -2.12 -3.65 -15.24
N ALA A 381 -0.88 -3.98 -14.88
CA ALA A 381 -0.23 -5.20 -15.32
C ALA A 381 -0.96 -6.46 -14.79
N LEU A 382 -1.14 -7.45 -15.67
CA LEU A 382 -1.57 -8.79 -15.29
C LEU A 382 -0.34 -9.61 -14.88
N ILE A 383 -0.28 -10.02 -13.62
CA ILE A 383 0.81 -10.78 -13.03
C ILE A 383 0.34 -12.22 -12.85
N GLU A 384 1.07 -13.18 -13.42
CA GLU A 384 0.77 -14.61 -13.22
C GLU A 384 1.59 -15.13 -12.03
N MET A 385 0.90 -15.69 -11.04
CA MET A 385 1.56 -16.43 -9.99
C MET A 385 1.97 -17.79 -10.53
N LEU A 386 3.27 -18.05 -10.63
CA LEU A 386 3.74 -19.40 -10.87
C LEU A 386 3.76 -20.16 -9.53
N ASP A 387 3.72 -21.49 -9.61
CA ASP A 387 3.92 -22.39 -8.46
C ASP A 387 2.99 -22.13 -7.26
N VAL A 388 1.72 -21.82 -7.49
CA VAL A 388 0.69 -21.85 -6.44
C VAL A 388 0.49 -23.32 -6.04
N PRO A 389 0.69 -23.71 -4.76
CA PRO A 389 0.41 -25.06 -4.30
C PRO A 389 -1.01 -25.46 -4.63
N GLU A 390 -1.19 -26.73 -4.97
CA GLU A 390 -2.52 -27.26 -5.26
C GLU A 390 -3.46 -26.97 -4.09
N ASN A 391 -4.67 -26.50 -4.41
CA ASN A 391 -5.73 -26.20 -3.43
C ASN A 391 -5.39 -25.05 -2.47
N ALA A 392 -4.62 -24.04 -2.94
CA ALA A 392 -4.46 -22.79 -2.20
C ALA A 392 -5.82 -22.08 -2.02
N VAL A 393 -6.02 -21.43 -0.88
CA VAL A 393 -7.27 -20.77 -0.52
C VAL A 393 -7.14 -19.27 -0.74
N LEU A 394 -7.96 -18.69 -1.63
CA LEU A 394 -8.06 -17.25 -1.79
C LEU A 394 -8.80 -16.65 -0.59
N PHE A 395 -8.04 -16.28 0.43
CA PHE A 395 -8.59 -15.77 1.66
C PHE A 395 -8.88 -14.28 1.56
N GLY A 396 -7.98 -13.47 0.99
CA GLY A 396 -8.05 -12.01 0.91
C GLY A 396 -7.66 -11.31 2.21
N GLY A 397 -8.24 -10.14 2.50
CA GLY A 397 -8.03 -9.42 3.75
C GLY A 397 -8.13 -7.91 3.63
N ASP A 398 -8.43 -7.26 4.75
CA ASP A 398 -8.50 -5.80 4.90
C ASP A 398 -7.75 -5.38 6.19
N PRO A 399 -6.89 -4.35 6.14
CA PRO A 399 -6.20 -3.84 7.33
C PRO A 399 -7.13 -3.18 8.38
N ALA A 400 -8.36 -2.82 8.02
CA ALA A 400 -9.36 -2.30 8.94
C ALA A 400 -9.89 -3.42 9.86
N TYR A 401 -9.70 -3.23 11.17
CA TYR A 401 -9.98 -4.28 12.16
C TYR A 401 -11.42 -4.79 12.16
N TYR A 402 -12.39 -3.89 11.99
CA TYR A 402 -13.81 -4.27 11.90
C TYR A 402 -14.03 -5.27 10.74
N HIS A 403 -13.50 -4.91 9.58
CA HIS A 403 -13.62 -5.68 8.35
C HIS A 403 -12.91 -7.02 8.43
N TRP A 404 -11.75 -7.06 9.10
CA TRP A 404 -11.08 -8.31 9.44
C TRP A 404 -11.98 -9.24 10.27
N ILE A 405 -12.52 -8.77 11.40
CA ILE A 405 -13.31 -9.60 12.32
C ILE A 405 -14.66 -10.00 11.72
N MET A 406 -15.34 -9.09 11.01
CA MET A 406 -16.71 -9.30 10.55
C MET A 406 -16.81 -9.96 9.18
N ASN A 407 -15.85 -9.75 8.28
CA ASN A 407 -15.99 -10.16 6.88
C ASN A 407 -14.97 -11.19 6.42
N TRP A 408 -13.71 -11.02 6.81
CA TRP A 408 -12.61 -11.86 6.32
C TRP A 408 -12.34 -13.06 7.22
N LEU A 409 -12.12 -12.84 8.51
CA LEU A 409 -11.81 -13.90 9.47
C LEU A 409 -12.89 -15.01 9.53
N PRO A 410 -14.20 -14.72 9.40
CA PRO A 410 -15.22 -15.77 9.40
C PRO A 410 -15.13 -16.73 8.20
N ARG A 411 -14.37 -16.41 7.14
CA ARG A 411 -14.08 -17.36 6.04
C ARG A 411 -13.46 -18.66 6.52
N LEU A 412 -12.74 -18.67 7.65
CA LEU A 412 -12.24 -19.90 8.26
C LEU A 412 -13.35 -20.90 8.58
N ARG A 413 -14.58 -20.45 8.82
CA ARG A 413 -15.73 -21.33 9.05
C ARG A 413 -16.03 -22.23 7.85
N THR A 414 -15.65 -21.83 6.64
CA THR A 414 -15.81 -22.63 5.42
C THR A 414 -14.90 -23.85 5.36
N PHE A 415 -13.92 -24.01 6.27
CA PHE A 415 -12.93 -25.09 6.17
C PHE A 415 -13.52 -26.50 6.21
N GLY A 416 -14.62 -26.71 6.94
CA GLY A 416 -15.33 -28.00 6.90
C GLY A 416 -15.95 -28.31 5.52
N LEU A 417 -16.36 -27.28 4.77
CA LEU A 417 -16.79 -27.44 3.37
C LEU A 417 -15.60 -27.68 2.45
N ILE A 418 -14.50 -26.93 2.64
CA ILE A 418 -13.28 -27.08 1.85
C ILE A 418 -12.73 -28.51 2.00
N ASP A 419 -12.63 -29.02 3.23
CA ASP A 419 -12.16 -30.39 3.49
C ASP A 419 -13.05 -31.45 2.83
N ARG A 420 -14.37 -31.23 2.72
CA ARG A 420 -15.28 -32.12 1.98
C ARG A 420 -15.13 -32.00 0.46
N LEU A 421 -14.79 -30.81 -0.03
CA LEU A 421 -14.66 -30.52 -1.45
C LEU A 421 -13.38 -31.11 -2.06
N VAL A 422 -12.24 -30.96 -1.36
CA VAL A 422 -10.92 -31.32 -1.88
C VAL A 422 -10.15 -32.34 -1.03
N GLY A 423 -10.76 -32.86 0.02
CA GLY A 423 -10.07 -33.64 1.05
C GLY A 423 -9.43 -32.74 2.11
N ARG A 424 -9.12 -33.31 3.29
CA ARG A 424 -8.54 -32.54 4.40
C ARG A 424 -7.23 -31.90 3.97
N LEU A 425 -7.17 -30.57 3.99
CA LEU A 425 -5.93 -29.83 3.77
C LEU A 425 -5.13 -29.81 5.07
N GLU A 426 -4.12 -30.67 5.22
CA GLU A 426 -3.31 -30.75 6.45
C GLU A 426 -2.52 -29.46 6.73
N LYS A 427 -2.09 -28.77 5.66
CA LYS A 427 -1.37 -27.50 5.73
C LYS A 427 -1.86 -26.54 4.65
N PRO A 428 -3.05 -25.93 4.81
CA PRO A 428 -3.61 -25.02 3.81
C PRO A 428 -2.68 -23.84 3.58
N ASN A 429 -2.65 -23.37 2.33
CA ASN A 429 -1.98 -22.12 2.00
C ASN A 429 -3.01 -21.01 1.76
N PHE A 430 -2.96 -19.96 2.58
CA PHE A 430 -3.84 -18.81 2.48
C PHE A 430 -3.22 -17.71 1.63
N ILE A 431 -3.89 -17.36 0.54
CA ILE A 431 -3.56 -16.19 -0.28
C ILE A 431 -4.27 -14.98 0.32
N VAL A 432 -3.52 -14.00 0.79
CA VAL A 432 -4.01 -12.85 1.59
C VAL A 432 -3.43 -11.52 1.10
N SER A 433 -4.00 -10.41 1.57
CA SER A 433 -3.40 -9.08 1.35
C SER A 433 -2.04 -8.93 1.99
N ASP A 434 -1.12 -8.30 1.25
CA ASP A 434 0.19 -7.92 1.79
C ASP A 434 0.11 -6.79 2.82
N ARG A 435 -0.97 -6.00 2.81
CA ARG A 435 -1.28 -4.96 3.81
C ARG A 435 -1.79 -5.54 5.12
N LEU A 436 -2.15 -6.82 5.17
CA LEU A 436 -2.68 -7.44 6.37
C LEU A 436 -1.62 -7.41 7.50
N PRO A 437 -1.94 -6.83 8.67
CA PRO A 437 -1.03 -6.81 9.81
C PRO A 437 -0.65 -8.23 10.23
N ALA A 438 0.63 -8.48 10.52
CA ALA A 438 1.09 -9.81 10.93
C ALA A 438 0.37 -10.34 12.18
N ARG A 439 0.04 -9.47 13.13
CA ARG A 439 -0.74 -9.79 14.34
C ARG A 439 -2.16 -10.34 14.08
N TYR A 440 -2.70 -10.20 12.86
CA TYR A 440 -4.02 -10.78 12.56
C TYR A 440 -3.95 -12.29 12.38
N PHE A 441 -2.76 -12.85 12.11
CA PHE A 441 -2.55 -14.28 12.04
C PHE A 441 -2.62 -14.97 13.41
N ASP A 442 -2.48 -14.23 14.52
CA ASP A 442 -2.76 -14.75 15.86
C ASP A 442 -4.19 -15.31 15.96
N PHE A 443 -5.16 -14.73 15.23
CA PHE A 443 -6.52 -15.28 15.16
C PHE A 443 -6.59 -16.62 14.42
N PHE A 444 -5.74 -16.85 13.42
CA PHE A 444 -5.65 -18.15 12.76
C PHE A 444 -5.14 -19.21 13.72
N ASP A 445 -4.10 -18.90 14.48
CA ASP A 445 -3.54 -19.81 15.49
C ASP A 445 -4.57 -20.20 16.57
N LEU A 446 -5.52 -19.30 16.87
CA LEU A 446 -6.59 -19.55 17.85
C LEU A 446 -7.80 -20.30 17.27
N LEU A 447 -8.09 -20.16 15.97
CA LEU A 447 -9.33 -20.66 15.35
C LEU A 447 -9.13 -21.90 14.48
N LEU A 448 -7.91 -22.15 14.01
CA LEU A 448 -7.55 -23.33 13.22
C LEU A 448 -6.94 -24.42 14.09
N ASP A 449 -7.26 -25.67 13.75
CA ASP A 449 -6.77 -26.88 14.43
C ASP A 449 -5.52 -27.48 13.75
N ARG A 450 -4.89 -26.74 12.85
CA ARG A 450 -3.85 -27.25 11.95
C ARG A 450 -2.86 -26.16 11.53
N PRO A 451 -1.60 -26.51 11.24
CA PRO A 451 -0.63 -25.55 10.73
C PRO A 451 -1.07 -25.01 9.36
N TYR A 452 -0.59 -23.83 9.01
CA TYR A 452 -0.90 -23.20 7.72
C TYR A 452 0.31 -22.49 7.13
N GLU A 453 0.17 -22.07 5.89
CA GLU A 453 1.09 -21.19 5.21
C GLU A 453 0.36 -19.96 4.68
N VAL A 454 1.11 -18.88 4.47
CA VAL A 454 0.55 -17.63 3.97
C VAL A 454 1.33 -17.15 2.76
N THR A 455 0.59 -16.79 1.72
CA THR A 455 1.09 -16.11 0.53
C THR A 455 0.48 -14.73 0.48
N ARG A 456 1.32 -13.69 0.58
CA ARG A 456 0.87 -12.30 0.56
C ARG A 456 0.91 -11.77 -0.86
N LEU A 457 -0.22 -11.24 -1.35
CA LEU A 457 -0.29 -10.55 -2.64
C LEU A 457 -0.35 -9.03 -2.46
N PRO A 458 0.49 -8.29 -3.18
CA PRO A 458 0.35 -6.86 -3.37
C PRO A 458 -1.03 -6.46 -3.89
N GLU A 459 -1.58 -5.39 -3.32
CA GLU A 459 -2.88 -4.83 -3.75
C GLU A 459 -2.80 -4.02 -5.07
N ARG A 460 -1.61 -3.92 -5.69
CA ARG A 460 -1.39 -3.21 -6.95
C ARG A 460 -1.05 -4.19 -8.07
N GLY A 461 -2.08 -4.72 -8.73
CA GLY A 461 -1.95 -5.62 -9.88
C GLY A 461 -3.16 -6.53 -10.05
N VAL A 462 -3.35 -7.11 -11.25
CA VAL A 462 -4.30 -8.21 -11.46
C VAL A 462 -3.53 -9.52 -11.39
N TRP A 463 -3.97 -10.47 -10.58
CA TRP A 463 -3.25 -11.71 -10.33
C TRP A 463 -3.93 -12.90 -10.97
N ARG A 464 -3.27 -13.58 -11.91
CA ARG A 464 -3.72 -14.91 -12.33
C ARG A 464 -3.23 -15.96 -11.32
N ILE A 465 -4.17 -16.74 -10.81
CA ILE A 465 -3.92 -17.77 -9.79
C ILE A 465 -4.54 -19.08 -10.26
N ASP A 466 -3.70 -20.11 -10.38
CA ASP A 466 -4.15 -21.45 -10.76
C ASP A 466 -4.46 -22.31 -9.53
N ASN A 467 -5.32 -23.33 -9.72
CA ASN A 467 -5.65 -24.37 -8.73
C ASN A 467 -6.06 -23.83 -7.36
N VAL A 468 -7.04 -22.94 -7.35
CA VAL A 468 -7.41 -22.13 -6.18
C VAL A 468 -8.82 -22.46 -5.70
N ILE A 469 -9.00 -22.35 -4.39
CA ILE A 469 -10.28 -22.48 -3.70
C ILE A 469 -10.73 -21.09 -3.28
N VAL A 470 -11.96 -20.73 -3.66
CA VAL A 470 -12.58 -19.46 -3.32
C VAL A 470 -13.72 -19.72 -2.34
N PRO A 471 -13.57 -19.35 -1.05
CA PRO A 471 -14.64 -19.40 -0.08
C PRO A 471 -15.61 -18.21 -0.24
N SER A 472 -16.85 -18.40 0.20
CA SER A 472 -17.86 -17.33 0.29
C SER A 472 -17.39 -16.18 1.19
N PHE A 473 -17.89 -14.97 0.92
CA PHE A 473 -17.63 -13.79 1.73
C PHE A 473 -18.78 -13.50 2.71
N PHE A 474 -18.46 -12.99 3.89
CA PHE A 474 -19.46 -12.59 4.88
C PHE A 474 -19.64 -11.08 4.81
N SER A 475 -20.76 -10.61 4.26
CA SER A 475 -20.99 -9.18 4.02
C SER A 475 -21.41 -8.45 5.30
N SER A 476 -21.00 -7.18 5.44
CA SER A 476 -21.52 -6.32 6.51
C SER A 476 -22.98 -5.92 6.28
N ASN A 477 -23.47 -6.02 5.03
CA ASN A 477 -24.87 -5.72 4.72
C ASN A 477 -25.83 -6.80 5.24
N GLU A 478 -25.33 -8.03 5.40
CA GLU A 478 -26.10 -9.20 5.84
C GLU A 478 -25.45 -9.78 7.10
N LEU A 479 -25.84 -9.23 8.25
CA LEU A 479 -25.32 -9.66 9.54
C LEU A 479 -25.88 -11.04 9.88
N ASN A 480 -25.01 -12.04 10.05
CA ASN A 480 -25.43 -13.38 10.41
C ASN A 480 -25.02 -13.73 11.86
N PRO A 481 -25.99 -13.92 12.78
CA PRO A 481 -25.71 -14.26 14.18
C PRO A 481 -24.84 -15.51 14.38
N SER A 482 -24.91 -16.45 13.42
CA SER A 482 -24.13 -17.68 13.50
C SER A 482 -22.61 -17.46 13.41
N ILE A 483 -22.16 -16.26 13.00
CA ILE A 483 -20.75 -15.86 13.04
C ILE A 483 -20.28 -15.67 14.48
N SER A 484 -21.04 -14.91 15.28
CA SER A 484 -20.75 -14.71 16.72
C SER A 484 -20.80 -16.04 17.46
N THR A 485 -21.82 -16.87 17.17
CA THR A 485 -21.95 -18.21 17.74
C THR A 485 -20.77 -19.11 17.39
N TRP A 486 -20.27 -19.03 16.14
CA TRP A 486 -19.09 -19.79 15.71
C TRP A 486 -17.82 -19.34 16.44
N TYR A 487 -17.55 -18.03 16.54
CA TYR A 487 -16.41 -17.52 17.30
C TYR A 487 -16.43 -17.99 18.75
N ARG A 488 -17.55 -17.76 19.44
CA ARG A 488 -17.71 -18.16 20.85
C ARG A 488 -17.52 -19.66 21.03
N SER A 489 -18.10 -20.47 20.16
CA SER A 489 -17.93 -21.93 20.21
C SER A 489 -16.48 -22.36 20.01
N LYS A 490 -15.77 -21.77 19.04
CA LYS A 490 -14.36 -22.10 18.76
C LYS A 490 -13.42 -21.68 19.88
N LEU A 491 -13.72 -20.57 20.53
CA LEU A 491 -12.92 -20.00 21.61
C LEU A 491 -13.34 -20.50 23.01
N GLY A 492 -14.35 -21.37 23.10
CA GLY A 492 -14.83 -21.90 24.39
C GLY A 492 -15.55 -20.87 25.28
N ILE A 493 -16.08 -19.80 24.68
CA ILE A 493 -16.74 -18.69 25.38
C ILE A 493 -18.19 -19.09 25.65
N GLY A 494 -18.48 -19.40 26.92
CA GLY A 494 -19.82 -19.76 27.38
C GLY A 494 -20.73 -18.54 27.61
N PRO A 495 -21.98 -18.76 28.05
CA PRO A 495 -22.91 -17.70 28.42
C PRO A 495 -22.57 -17.02 29.76
N GLN A 496 -21.59 -17.56 30.50
CA GLN A 496 -21.18 -17.02 31.78
C GLN A 496 -20.46 -15.68 31.59
N ARG A 497 -20.92 -14.70 32.34
CA ARG A 497 -20.50 -13.31 32.29
C ARG A 497 -19.46 -13.02 33.38
N GLY A 498 -18.39 -12.31 33.02
CA GLY A 498 -17.22 -12.09 33.88
C GLY A 498 -17.33 -10.89 34.81
N GLY A 499 -18.38 -10.08 34.68
CA GLY A 499 -18.64 -8.92 35.53
C GLY A 499 -17.90 -7.64 35.12
N ARG A 500 -17.02 -7.70 34.11
CA ARG A 500 -16.15 -6.55 33.76
C ARG A 500 -16.93 -5.54 32.94
N ARG A 501 -16.73 -4.26 33.24
CA ARG A 501 -17.40 -3.14 32.55
C ARG A 501 -16.34 -2.21 31.96
N TYR A 502 -16.40 -1.99 30.66
CA TYR A 502 -15.34 -1.29 29.93
C TYR A 502 -15.87 -0.03 29.27
N PHE A 503 -15.10 1.05 29.36
CA PHE A 503 -15.23 2.21 28.48
C PHE A 503 -14.13 2.15 27.41
N LEU A 504 -14.48 1.99 26.14
CA LEU A 504 -13.52 1.92 25.04
C LEU A 504 -12.94 3.31 24.78
N SER A 505 -11.68 3.50 25.15
CA SER A 505 -10.98 4.77 24.96
C SER A 505 -10.37 4.86 23.56
N ARG A 506 -10.28 6.09 23.04
CA ARG A 506 -9.54 6.44 21.82
C ARG A 506 -8.45 7.48 22.10
N SER A 507 -8.04 7.62 23.36
CA SER A 507 -7.03 8.59 23.78
C SER A 507 -5.63 8.31 23.20
N ASP A 508 -5.39 7.08 22.72
CA ASP A 508 -4.17 6.64 22.04
C ASP A 508 -4.15 6.90 20.53
N ALA A 509 -5.24 7.44 19.95
CA ALA A 509 -5.33 7.70 18.51
C ALA A 509 -4.17 8.60 18.04
N ARG A 510 -3.24 7.98 17.28
CA ARG A 510 -1.90 8.49 16.90
C ARG A 510 -1.81 9.90 16.32
N ASP A 511 -2.90 10.46 15.84
CA ASP A 511 -2.95 11.78 15.25
C ASP A 511 -3.93 12.66 16.02
N SER A 512 -3.42 13.73 16.65
CA SER A 512 -4.22 14.72 17.36
C SER A 512 -4.91 15.72 16.43
N LYS A 513 -4.49 15.81 15.16
CA LYS A 513 -4.97 16.82 14.21
C LYS A 513 -6.15 16.34 13.37
N THR A 514 -6.26 15.03 13.12
CA THR A 514 -7.37 14.42 12.38
C THR A 514 -8.52 14.00 13.32
N PRO A 515 -9.74 14.55 13.18
CA PRO A 515 -10.93 14.06 13.89
C PRO A 515 -11.17 12.57 13.61
N ARG A 516 -11.37 11.78 14.67
CA ARG A 516 -11.57 10.32 14.55
C ARG A 516 -12.55 9.78 15.59
N ARG A 517 -13.68 10.46 15.76
CA ARG A 517 -14.73 10.13 16.75
C ARG A 517 -14.19 10.05 18.18
N LYS A 518 -13.28 10.95 18.55
CA LYS A 518 -12.79 11.04 19.92
C LYS A 518 -13.84 11.71 20.81
N VAL A 519 -13.93 11.27 22.05
CA VAL A 519 -14.76 11.92 23.07
C VAL A 519 -13.93 13.03 23.70
N GLN A 520 -14.25 14.29 23.41
CA GLN A 520 -13.43 15.44 23.84
C GLN A 520 -13.50 15.67 25.36
N ASN A 521 -14.63 15.32 26.00
CA ASN A 521 -14.80 15.35 27.45
C ASN A 521 -14.62 13.97 28.10
N GLU A 522 -13.73 13.12 27.56
CA GLU A 522 -13.52 11.73 28.01
C GLU A 522 -13.19 11.61 29.50
N VAL A 523 -12.41 12.55 30.06
CA VAL A 523 -12.10 12.55 31.50
C VAL A 523 -13.38 12.65 32.34
N GLU A 524 -14.29 13.56 31.99
CA GLU A 524 -15.57 13.73 32.68
C GLU A 524 -16.46 12.50 32.54
N VAL A 525 -16.48 11.89 31.35
CA VAL A 525 -17.20 10.64 31.07
C VAL A 525 -16.69 9.50 31.96
N ILE A 526 -15.37 9.29 32.00
CA ILE A 526 -14.78 8.22 32.81
C ILE A 526 -15.06 8.46 34.29
N GLU A 527 -14.88 9.69 34.80
CA GLU A 527 -15.20 9.99 36.21
C GLU A 527 -16.67 9.73 36.55
N ALA A 528 -17.60 10.05 35.64
CA ALA A 528 -19.02 9.79 35.83
C ALA A 528 -19.37 8.29 35.78
N LEU A 529 -18.64 7.49 34.98
CA LEU A 529 -18.87 6.05 34.86
C LEU A 529 -18.18 5.21 35.95
N LYS A 530 -17.15 5.73 36.64
CA LYS A 530 -16.43 5.02 37.71
C LYS A 530 -17.33 4.45 38.82
N PRO A 531 -18.31 5.19 39.37
CA PRO A 531 -19.22 4.64 40.39
C PRO A 531 -20.03 3.43 39.92
N TYR A 532 -20.21 3.28 38.60
CA TYR A 532 -20.91 2.17 37.95
C TYR A 532 -19.98 1.00 37.59
N GLY A 533 -18.71 1.06 38.02
CA GLY A 533 -17.73 -0.02 37.87
C GLY A 533 -17.03 -0.07 36.52
N PHE A 534 -17.15 0.96 35.70
CA PHE A 534 -16.45 1.04 34.41
C PHE A 534 -14.98 1.40 34.58
N GLU A 535 -14.13 0.72 33.81
CA GLU A 535 -12.73 1.06 33.64
C GLU A 535 -12.42 1.42 32.18
N PRO A 536 -11.54 2.42 31.92
CA PRO A 536 -11.13 2.73 30.56
C PRO A 536 -10.30 1.59 29.97
N LEU A 537 -10.56 1.27 28.71
CA LEU A 537 -9.90 0.20 27.97
C LEU A 537 -9.31 0.73 26.66
N LEU A 538 -7.99 0.64 26.56
CA LEU A 538 -7.23 0.85 25.32
C LEU A 538 -6.91 -0.49 24.67
N LEU A 539 -7.12 -0.58 23.36
CA LEU A 539 -6.91 -1.79 22.58
C LEU A 539 -5.67 -1.73 21.68
N GLU A 540 -5.11 -0.53 21.45
CA GLU A 540 -3.92 -0.42 20.62
C GLU A 540 -2.76 -1.24 21.22
N GLY A 541 -2.06 -1.97 20.34
CA GLY A 541 -0.90 -2.78 20.72
C GLY A 541 -1.22 -4.14 21.34
N ARG A 542 -2.48 -4.42 21.72
CA ARG A 542 -2.87 -5.73 22.25
C ARG A 542 -2.90 -6.82 21.19
N SER A 543 -2.48 -8.02 21.57
CA SER A 543 -2.60 -9.26 20.78
C SER A 543 -4.05 -9.71 20.61
N ALA A 544 -4.29 -10.65 19.70
CA ALA A 544 -5.62 -11.23 19.52
C ALA A 544 -6.13 -11.92 20.80
N GLN A 545 -5.27 -12.70 21.46
CA GLN A 545 -5.63 -13.40 22.70
C GLN A 545 -6.01 -12.43 23.82
N GLU A 546 -5.22 -11.37 24.03
CA GLU A 546 -5.54 -10.38 25.08
C GLU A 546 -6.88 -9.68 24.82
N GLN A 547 -7.19 -9.36 23.57
CA GLN A 547 -8.49 -8.78 23.22
C GLN A 547 -9.63 -9.78 23.47
N ILE A 548 -9.45 -11.04 23.08
CA ILE A 548 -10.44 -12.10 23.35
C ILE A 548 -10.65 -12.26 24.86
N ASP A 549 -9.60 -12.33 25.67
CA ASP A 549 -9.69 -12.52 27.13
C ASP A 549 -10.41 -11.36 27.83
N LEU A 550 -10.16 -10.12 27.38
CA LEU A 550 -10.84 -8.94 27.92
C LEU A 550 -12.34 -8.99 27.62
N PHE A 551 -12.70 -9.26 26.36
CA PHE A 551 -14.10 -9.24 25.93
C PHE A 551 -14.86 -10.51 26.36
N SER A 552 -14.22 -11.67 26.48
CA SER A 552 -14.87 -12.88 27.00
C SER A 552 -15.32 -12.75 28.45
N ASN A 553 -14.80 -11.75 29.18
CA ASN A 553 -15.17 -11.44 30.56
C ASN A 553 -16.02 -10.14 30.69
N ALA A 554 -16.35 -9.50 29.58
CA ALA A 554 -17.10 -8.24 29.57
C ALA A 554 -18.61 -8.47 29.70
N ASP A 555 -19.24 -7.69 30.57
CA ASP A 555 -20.68 -7.67 30.80
C ASP A 555 -21.32 -6.41 30.23
N PHE A 556 -20.57 -5.31 30.19
CA PHE A 556 -21.05 -4.03 29.70
C PHE A 556 -19.90 -3.25 29.04
N VAL A 557 -20.05 -2.88 27.76
CA VAL A 557 -19.07 -2.09 27.01
C VAL A 557 -19.69 -0.79 26.51
N ILE A 558 -19.12 0.35 26.91
CA ILE A 558 -19.52 1.69 26.43
C ILE A 558 -18.37 2.24 25.59
N GLY A 559 -18.66 2.97 24.53
CA GLY A 559 -17.58 3.66 23.80
C GLY A 559 -18.00 4.37 22.54
N PRO A 560 -17.11 5.19 21.97
CA PRO A 560 -17.32 5.83 20.68
C PRO A 560 -17.45 4.80 19.56
N HIS A 561 -18.34 5.08 18.61
CA HIS A 561 -18.51 4.28 17.40
C HIS A 561 -17.15 3.92 16.77
N GLY A 562 -16.94 2.63 16.49
CA GLY A 562 -15.77 2.21 15.74
C GLY A 562 -15.44 0.72 15.86
N ALA A 563 -14.37 0.34 15.18
CA ALA A 563 -13.96 -1.05 15.01
C ALA A 563 -13.70 -1.82 16.32
N ALA A 564 -13.47 -1.13 17.43
CA ALA A 564 -13.31 -1.75 18.74
C ALA A 564 -14.54 -2.59 19.16
N PHE A 565 -15.76 -2.17 18.77
CA PHE A 565 -16.99 -2.93 19.02
C PHE A 565 -17.04 -4.27 18.27
N ALA A 566 -16.22 -4.49 17.23
CA ALA A 566 -16.13 -5.80 16.59
C ALA A 566 -15.64 -6.88 17.57
N ASN A 567 -14.93 -6.52 18.65
CA ASN A 567 -14.56 -7.47 19.69
C ASN A 567 -15.76 -7.99 20.50
N MET A 568 -16.95 -7.36 20.39
CA MET A 568 -18.19 -7.89 20.97
C MET A 568 -18.60 -9.25 20.36
N GLN A 569 -17.99 -9.66 19.24
CA GLN A 569 -18.12 -11.02 18.72
C GLN A 569 -17.53 -12.08 19.68
N PHE A 570 -16.64 -11.66 20.59
CA PHE A 570 -15.99 -12.50 21.59
C PHE A 570 -16.58 -12.34 22.99
N THR A 571 -17.69 -11.61 23.17
CA THR A 571 -18.33 -11.45 24.49
C THR A 571 -19.42 -12.50 24.70
N PRO A 572 -19.69 -12.91 25.95
CA PRO A 572 -20.83 -13.76 26.27
C PRO A 572 -22.15 -13.14 25.79
N PRO A 573 -23.11 -13.95 25.29
CA PRO A 573 -24.41 -13.43 24.87
C PRO A 573 -25.16 -12.68 25.99
N GLY A 574 -25.84 -11.62 25.58
CA GLY A 574 -26.60 -10.69 26.40
C GLY A 574 -25.75 -9.72 27.21
N ALA A 575 -24.44 -9.64 26.96
CA ALA A 575 -23.65 -8.48 27.38
C ALA A 575 -24.32 -7.19 26.87
N ARG A 576 -24.18 -6.10 27.62
CA ARG A 576 -24.77 -4.81 27.27
C ARG A 576 -23.75 -3.95 26.53
N ALA A 577 -24.22 -3.08 25.65
CA ALA A 577 -23.38 -2.11 24.98
C ALA A 577 -24.07 -0.76 24.79
N ILE A 578 -23.35 0.34 24.99
CA ILE A 578 -23.78 1.68 24.57
C ILE A 578 -22.79 2.21 23.56
N VAL A 579 -23.27 2.49 22.36
CA VAL A 579 -22.48 3.13 21.30
C VAL A 579 -22.69 4.63 21.38
N LEU A 580 -21.60 5.38 21.57
CA LEU A 580 -21.60 6.83 21.49
C LEU A 580 -21.45 7.22 20.01
N GLU A 581 -22.51 7.78 19.45
CA GLU A 581 -22.58 8.21 18.05
C GLU A 581 -22.52 9.73 17.97
N ASN A 582 -21.88 10.25 16.94
CA ASN A 582 -21.98 11.67 16.61
C ASN A 582 -23.32 11.95 15.89
N GLU A 583 -23.61 13.19 15.50
CA GLU A 583 -24.90 13.55 14.89
C GLU A 583 -25.15 12.85 13.54
N TRP A 584 -24.08 12.36 12.91
CA TRP A 584 -24.11 11.53 11.71
C TRP A 584 -24.26 10.04 12.07
N ASN A 585 -25.37 9.74 12.77
CA ASN A 585 -25.69 8.44 13.37
C ASN A 585 -25.65 7.26 12.37
N HIS A 586 -24.82 6.27 12.67
CA HIS A 586 -24.75 5.01 11.96
C HIS A 586 -25.32 3.85 12.78
N THR A 587 -26.59 3.53 12.59
CA THR A 587 -27.24 2.46 13.38
C THR A 587 -26.64 1.07 13.16
N PHE A 588 -25.85 0.85 12.11
CA PHE A 588 -25.33 -0.49 11.77
C PHE A 588 -24.49 -1.11 12.88
N MET A 589 -23.80 -0.30 13.70
CA MET A 589 -23.00 -0.80 14.81
C MET A 589 -23.90 -1.40 15.90
N MET A 590 -25.03 -0.75 16.19
CA MET A 590 -26.07 -1.29 17.07
C MET A 590 -26.70 -2.55 16.48
N ASP A 591 -27.04 -2.53 15.19
CA ASP A 591 -27.59 -3.70 14.49
C ASP A 591 -26.64 -4.92 14.63
N MET A 592 -25.33 -4.71 14.42
CA MET A 592 -24.31 -5.75 14.61
C MET A 592 -24.29 -6.31 16.04
N LEU A 593 -24.40 -5.45 17.05
CA LEU A 593 -24.39 -5.88 18.45
C LEU A 593 -25.63 -6.71 18.79
N ILE A 594 -26.82 -6.26 18.36
CA ILE A 594 -28.08 -6.97 18.56
C ILE A 594 -28.03 -8.34 17.89
N GLN A 595 -27.58 -8.40 16.62
CA GLN A 595 -27.45 -9.67 15.90
C GLN A 595 -26.39 -10.59 16.50
N ALA A 596 -25.40 -10.07 17.22
CA ALA A 596 -24.44 -10.88 17.98
C ALA A 596 -25.01 -11.46 19.28
N GLY A 597 -26.26 -11.09 19.63
CA GLY A 597 -26.99 -11.53 20.82
C GLY A 597 -26.84 -10.59 22.01
N HIS A 598 -26.51 -9.32 21.80
CA HIS A 598 -26.29 -8.33 22.86
C HIS A 598 -27.47 -7.39 23.02
N ASP A 599 -27.57 -6.79 24.21
CA ASP A 599 -28.45 -5.65 24.45
C ASP A 599 -27.66 -4.38 24.11
N ALA A 600 -28.16 -3.57 23.19
CA ALA A 600 -27.41 -2.45 22.64
C ALA A 600 -28.26 -1.20 22.47
N GLU A 601 -27.71 -0.07 22.91
CA GLU A 601 -28.31 1.25 22.79
C GLU A 601 -27.32 2.24 22.16
N VAL A 602 -27.86 3.35 21.67
CA VAL A 602 -27.09 4.46 21.11
C VAL A 602 -27.33 5.70 21.96
N VAL A 603 -26.25 6.35 22.39
CA VAL A 603 -26.31 7.69 22.96
C VAL A 603 -25.76 8.67 21.93
N MET A 604 -26.64 9.56 21.47
CA MET A 604 -26.29 10.62 20.53
C MET A 604 -25.46 11.69 21.24
N CYS A 605 -24.31 11.99 20.68
CA CYS A 605 -23.36 12.96 21.16
C CYS A 605 -23.33 14.16 20.23
N ARG A 606 -22.96 15.33 20.78
CA ARG A 606 -22.85 16.55 20.00
C ARG A 606 -21.55 16.55 19.20
N ASP A 607 -21.63 16.91 17.92
CA ASP A 607 -20.45 17.06 17.06
C ASP A 607 -19.48 18.12 17.59
N VAL A 608 -18.18 17.83 17.48
CA VAL A 608 -17.09 18.80 17.62
C VAL A 608 -16.50 19.03 16.24
N ILE A 609 -16.78 20.22 15.69
CA ILE A 609 -16.39 20.61 14.34
C ILE A 609 -14.98 21.20 14.37
N ASN A 610 -14.08 20.65 13.57
CA ASN A 610 -12.77 21.23 13.33
C ASN A 610 -12.80 21.99 11.99
N HIS A 611 -13.07 23.29 12.03
CA HIS A 611 -13.23 24.12 10.84
C HIS A 611 -11.97 24.17 9.96
N ASP A 612 -10.78 24.18 10.57
CA ASP A 612 -9.51 24.22 9.83
C ASP A 612 -9.31 22.91 9.05
N PHE A 613 -9.62 21.78 9.68
CA PHE A 613 -9.52 20.47 9.02
C PHE A 613 -10.61 20.26 7.96
N GLU A 614 -11.86 20.63 8.26
CA GLU A 614 -12.98 20.43 7.33
C GLU A 614 -12.92 21.34 6.10
N ALA A 615 -12.24 22.48 6.17
CA ALA A 615 -12.07 23.39 5.03
C ALA A 615 -11.46 22.70 3.79
N ASP A 616 -10.51 21.78 4.00
CA ASP A 616 -9.84 21.04 2.92
C ASP A 616 -10.75 19.97 2.26
N PHE A 617 -11.87 19.63 2.89
CA PHE A 617 -12.81 18.60 2.43
C PHE A 617 -14.22 19.15 2.18
N THR A 618 -14.32 20.47 2.01
CA THR A 618 -15.57 21.16 1.73
C THR A 618 -15.63 21.48 0.24
N ASP A 619 -16.73 21.09 -0.40
CA ASP A 619 -16.94 21.41 -1.81
C ASP A 619 -17.23 22.92 -2.03
N GLU A 620 -17.29 23.34 -3.29
CA GLU A 620 -17.58 24.73 -3.68
C GLU A 620 -18.95 25.25 -3.19
N ASN A 621 -19.85 24.34 -2.79
CA ASN A 621 -21.17 24.66 -2.25
C ASN A 621 -21.19 24.74 -0.72
N GLY A 622 -20.05 24.56 -0.05
CA GLY A 622 -19.97 24.54 1.41
C GLY A 622 -20.38 23.20 2.04
N THR A 623 -20.48 22.12 1.26
CA THR A 623 -20.82 20.79 1.75
C THR A 623 -19.56 20.03 2.12
N VAL A 624 -19.43 19.68 3.40
CA VAL A 624 -18.34 18.84 3.91
C VAL A 624 -18.55 17.39 3.47
N ASP A 625 -17.48 16.73 3.04
CA ASP A 625 -17.47 15.31 2.70
C ASP A 625 -18.17 14.46 3.80
N PRO A 626 -19.12 13.58 3.43
CA PRO A 626 -19.84 12.75 4.39
C PRO A 626 -18.96 11.86 5.27
N GLU A 627 -17.84 11.33 4.78
CA GLU A 627 -16.90 10.53 5.58
C GLU A 627 -16.17 11.40 6.60
N ILE A 628 -15.91 12.66 6.29
CA ILE A 628 -15.33 13.63 7.23
C ILE A 628 -16.34 14.00 8.32
N ARG A 629 -17.60 14.24 7.94
CA ARG A 629 -18.69 14.40 8.92
C ARG A 629 -18.82 13.17 9.81
N ARG A 630 -18.71 11.99 9.22
CA ARG A 630 -18.72 10.71 9.94
C ARG A 630 -17.58 10.61 10.94
N SER A 631 -16.42 11.21 10.70
CA SER A 631 -15.24 11.08 11.56
C SER A 631 -15.15 12.16 12.65
N ARG A 632 -16.09 13.11 12.73
CA ARG A 632 -16.09 14.18 13.73
C ARG A 632 -15.94 13.63 15.14
N ASP A 633 -15.14 14.34 15.93
CA ASP A 633 -15.07 14.14 17.37
C ASP A 633 -16.39 14.58 18.02
N MET A 634 -16.60 14.20 19.27
CA MET A 634 -17.89 14.37 19.92
C MET A 634 -17.77 14.81 21.38
N LEU A 635 -18.82 15.46 21.88
CA LEU A 635 -19.04 15.77 23.28
C LEU A 635 -20.22 14.96 23.79
N VAL A 636 -19.97 14.18 24.84
CA VAL A 636 -20.97 13.33 25.47
C VAL A 636 -21.74 14.14 26.50
N ASP A 637 -23.07 14.11 26.44
CA ASP A 637 -23.91 14.58 27.54
C ASP A 637 -23.93 13.53 28.67
N ILE A 638 -23.31 13.86 29.79
CA ILE A 638 -23.18 12.96 30.94
C ILE A 638 -24.55 12.56 31.49
N GLN A 639 -25.54 13.46 31.49
CA GLN A 639 -26.86 13.13 32.02
C GLN A 639 -27.56 12.09 31.15
N SER A 640 -27.54 12.27 29.83
CA SER A 640 -28.07 11.29 28.87
C SER A 640 -27.35 9.95 28.98
N LEU A 641 -26.01 9.95 29.11
CA LEU A 641 -25.24 8.72 29.27
C LEU A 641 -25.61 7.97 30.56
N ILE A 642 -25.72 8.67 31.69
CA ILE A 642 -26.10 8.05 32.97
C ILE A 642 -27.52 7.50 32.92
N ALA A 643 -28.46 8.23 32.30
CA ALA A 643 -29.83 7.75 32.12
C ALA A 643 -29.90 6.44 31.31
N ALA A 644 -29.04 6.29 30.31
CA ALA A 644 -28.93 5.07 29.49
C ALA A 644 -28.30 3.86 30.21
N LEU A 645 -27.74 4.04 31.42
CA LEU A 645 -27.26 2.90 32.21
C LEU A 645 -28.41 2.12 32.87
N ASP A 646 -29.51 2.80 33.15
CA ASP A 646 -30.66 2.31 33.93
C ASP A 646 -31.83 1.81 33.07
N THR A 647 -31.81 2.10 31.76
CA THR A 647 -32.63 1.42 30.75
C THR A 647 -32.19 -0.02 30.58
#